data_AF-W1F8L3-F1
#
_entry.id   AF-W1F8L3-F1
#
_cell.length_a   1.000
_cell.length_b   1.000
_cell.length_c   1.000
_cell.angle_alpha   90.00
_cell.angle_beta   90.00
_cell.angle_gamma   90.00
#
_symmetry.space_group_name_H-M   'P 1'
#
loop_
_entity.id
_entity.type
_entity.pdbx_description
1 polymer ?
#
loop_
_entity_poly.entity_id
_entity_poly.type
_entity_poly.pdbx_seq_one_letter_code
_entity_poly.pdbx_strand_id
1 'polypeptide(L)'
;MHIRKHRLAGFFVRLVVACAFAAQAPLSSAELYFNPRFLADDPQAVADLSRFENGQELPPGTYRVDIYLNNGYMATRDVTFNTGDSEQGIVPCLTRAQLASMGLNTASVSGMNLLADDACVPLTSMIHDATAHLDVGQQRLNLTIPQAFMSNRARGYIPPELWDPGINAGLLNYNFSGNSVQNRIGGNSHYAYLNLQSGLNIGAWRLRDNTTWSYNSSDRSSGSKNKWQHINTWLERDIIPLRSRLTLGDGYTQGDIFDGINFRGAQLASDDNMLPDSQRGFAPVIHGIARGTAQVTIKQNGYDIYNSTVPPGPFTINDIYAAGNSGDLQVTIKEADGSTQIFTVPYSSVPLLQREGHTRYSITAGEYRSGNAQQEKPRFFQSTLLHGLPAGWTIYGGTQLADRYRAFNFGIGKNMGALGALSVDMTQANSTLPDDSQHDGQSVRFLYNKSLNESGTNIQLVGYRYSTSGYFNFADTTYSRMNGYNIETQDGVIQVKPKFTDYYNLAYNKRGKLQLTVTQQLGRTSTLYLSGSHQTYWGTSNVDEQFQAGLNTAFEDINWTLSYSLTKNAWQKGRDQMLALNVNIPFSHWLRSDSKSQWRHASASYSMSHDLNGRMTNLAGVYGTLLEDNNLSYSVQTGYAGGRRWK
;
A
#
# COMPACT_ATOMS: atom_id res chain seq x y z
N MET A 1 -13.66 9.49 -106.99
CA MET A 1 -13.64 9.83 -105.55
C MET A 1 -14.13 8.61 -104.76
N HIS A 2 -13.58 8.38 -103.57
CA HIS A 2 -13.67 7.19 -102.68
C HIS A 2 -14.80 6.15 -102.82
N ILE A 3 -14.39 4.90 -103.07
CA ILE A 3 -15.04 3.61 -102.74
C ILE A 3 -13.86 2.64 -102.47
N ARG A 4 -13.74 1.80 -101.42
CA ARG A 4 -14.52 1.47 -100.20
C ARG A 4 -13.48 1.12 -99.09
N LYS A 5 -13.76 1.34 -97.80
CA LYS A 5 -12.81 1.02 -96.69
C LYS A 5 -13.49 0.46 -95.40
N HIS A 6 -14.39 -0.52 -95.52
CA HIS A 6 -15.06 -1.14 -94.35
C HIS A 6 -15.27 -2.66 -94.50
N ARG A 7 -14.26 -3.48 -94.18
CA ARG A 7 -14.47 -4.93 -93.92
C ARG A 7 -13.54 -5.62 -92.91
N LEU A 8 -12.48 -4.97 -92.42
CA LEU A 8 -11.54 -5.57 -91.44
C LEU A 8 -11.83 -5.26 -89.96
N ALA A 9 -12.54 -4.16 -89.64
CA ALA A 9 -12.78 -3.76 -88.25
C ALA A 9 -13.74 -4.69 -87.48
N GLY A 10 -14.66 -5.38 -88.17
CA GLY A 10 -15.68 -6.22 -87.53
C GLY A 10 -15.19 -7.56 -86.96
N PHE A 11 -14.01 -8.03 -87.38
CA PHE A 11 -13.49 -9.35 -86.98
C PHE A 11 -12.68 -9.27 -85.67
N PHE A 12 -11.84 -8.24 -85.51
CA PHE A 12 -11.06 -8.04 -84.29
C PHE A 12 -11.95 -7.71 -83.07
N VAL A 13 -12.99 -6.90 -83.23
CA VAL A 13 -13.92 -6.58 -82.13
C VAL A 13 -14.67 -7.83 -81.64
N ARG A 14 -15.05 -8.75 -82.56
CA ARG A 14 -15.70 -10.01 -82.17
C ARG A 14 -14.75 -10.97 -81.44
N LEU A 15 -13.46 -11.00 -81.81
CA LEU A 15 -12.46 -11.83 -81.13
C LEU A 15 -12.18 -11.32 -79.70
N VAL A 16 -12.06 -10.00 -79.51
CA VAL A 16 -11.84 -9.40 -78.19
C VAL A 16 -13.05 -9.57 -77.26
N VAL A 17 -14.27 -9.43 -77.77
CA VAL A 17 -15.49 -9.70 -76.98
C VAL A 17 -15.63 -11.19 -76.62
N ALA A 18 -15.23 -12.11 -77.52
CA ALA A 18 -15.22 -13.54 -77.21
C ALA A 18 -14.20 -13.90 -76.12
N CYS A 19 -12.99 -13.32 -76.14
CA CYS A 19 -12.00 -13.51 -75.08
C CYS A 19 -12.42 -12.84 -73.75
N ALA A 20 -13.12 -11.70 -73.79
CA ALA A 20 -13.64 -11.04 -72.59
C ALA A 20 -14.73 -11.88 -71.88
N PHE A 21 -15.56 -12.60 -72.63
CA PHE A 21 -16.53 -13.54 -72.05
C PHE A 21 -15.87 -14.85 -71.57
N ALA A 22 -14.79 -15.31 -72.20
CA ALA A 22 -14.03 -16.49 -71.74
C ALA A 22 -13.25 -16.25 -70.43
N ALA A 23 -12.96 -14.99 -70.09
CA ALA A 23 -12.29 -14.61 -68.83
C ALA A 23 -13.24 -14.51 -67.62
N GLN A 24 -14.55 -14.74 -67.80
CA GLN A 24 -15.54 -14.83 -66.72
C GLN A 24 -15.99 -16.27 -66.45
N ALA A 25 -15.06 -17.23 -66.54
CA ALA A 25 -15.25 -18.47 -65.81
C ALA A 25 -15.31 -18.12 -64.31
N PRO A 26 -16.40 -18.39 -63.58
CA PRO A 26 -16.33 -18.34 -62.13
C PRO A 26 -15.25 -19.34 -61.71
N LEU A 27 -14.43 -18.98 -60.72
CA LEU A 27 -13.76 -20.01 -59.94
C LEU A 27 -14.87 -20.76 -59.18
N SER A 28 -15.42 -21.77 -59.84
CA SER A 28 -16.10 -22.85 -59.15
C SER A 28 -15.02 -23.55 -58.34
N SER A 29 -14.84 -23.09 -57.12
CA SER A 29 -14.31 -23.94 -56.06
C SER A 29 -15.29 -25.09 -55.98
N ALA A 30 -14.92 -26.26 -56.50
CA ALA A 30 -15.67 -27.47 -56.23
C ALA A 30 -15.64 -27.67 -54.71
N GLU A 31 -16.81 -27.80 -54.10
CA GLU A 31 -16.93 -28.15 -52.69
C GLU A 31 -16.19 -29.48 -52.45
N LEU A 32 -15.55 -29.62 -51.29
CA LEU A 32 -14.72 -30.77 -50.94
C LEU A 32 -15.60 -31.99 -50.65
N TYR A 33 -16.01 -32.67 -51.72
CA TYR A 33 -16.87 -33.85 -51.67
C TYR A 33 -16.09 -35.11 -51.26
N PHE A 34 -16.52 -35.75 -50.18
CA PHE A 34 -15.97 -36.99 -49.67
C PHE A 34 -16.79 -38.17 -50.21
N ASN A 35 -16.19 -39.00 -51.07
CA ASN A 35 -16.91 -40.13 -51.67
C ASN A 35 -17.27 -41.19 -50.60
N PRO A 36 -18.56 -41.40 -50.27
CA PRO A 36 -18.98 -42.28 -49.18
C PRO A 36 -18.64 -43.75 -49.42
N ARG A 37 -18.36 -44.16 -50.67
CA ARG A 37 -17.90 -45.51 -51.02
C ARG A 37 -16.54 -45.90 -50.43
N PHE A 38 -15.79 -44.96 -49.84
CA PHE A 38 -14.59 -45.29 -49.07
C PHE A 38 -14.89 -45.77 -47.64
N LEU A 39 -16.13 -45.62 -47.14
CA LEU A 39 -16.53 -46.05 -45.79
C LEU A 39 -17.42 -47.30 -45.80
N ALA A 40 -18.28 -47.47 -46.81
CA ALA A 40 -19.11 -48.66 -46.98
C ALA A 40 -19.46 -48.93 -48.45
N ASP A 41 -19.70 -50.19 -48.81
CA ASP A 41 -20.18 -50.61 -50.14
C ASP A 41 -21.58 -50.06 -50.47
N ASP A 42 -22.40 -49.79 -49.45
CA ASP A 42 -23.72 -49.13 -49.58
C ASP A 42 -23.62 -47.65 -49.16
N PRO A 43 -23.72 -46.68 -50.10
CA PRO A 43 -23.74 -45.26 -49.79
C PRO A 43 -24.91 -44.81 -48.91
N GLN A 44 -26.03 -45.56 -48.84
CA GLN A 44 -27.16 -45.23 -47.96
C GLN A 44 -26.95 -45.68 -46.51
N ALA A 45 -25.98 -46.55 -46.26
CA ALA A 45 -25.58 -46.96 -44.91
C ALA A 45 -24.56 -46.00 -44.26
N VAL A 46 -24.01 -45.05 -45.04
CA VAL A 46 -23.10 -44.01 -44.55
C VAL A 46 -23.91 -42.84 -43.99
N ALA A 47 -23.58 -42.39 -42.78
CA ALA A 47 -24.23 -41.23 -42.17
C ALA A 47 -24.03 -39.96 -43.01
N ASP A 48 -24.91 -38.96 -42.87
CA ASP A 48 -24.82 -37.70 -43.60
C ASP A 48 -23.51 -36.95 -43.31
N LEU A 49 -22.59 -36.96 -44.28
CA LEU A 49 -21.28 -36.33 -44.19
C LEU A 49 -21.26 -34.87 -44.67
N SER A 50 -22.37 -34.35 -45.20
CA SER A 50 -22.42 -33.03 -45.85
C SER A 50 -21.95 -31.87 -44.97
N ARG A 51 -21.99 -32.03 -43.64
CA ARG A 51 -21.50 -31.04 -42.67
C ARG A 51 -19.97 -31.01 -42.57
N PHE A 52 -19.33 -32.19 -42.60
CA PHE A 52 -17.88 -32.31 -42.60
C PHE A 52 -17.27 -31.85 -43.95
N GLU A 53 -17.97 -32.09 -45.05
CA GLU A 53 -17.62 -31.60 -46.39
C GLU A 53 -17.64 -30.06 -46.50
N ASN A 54 -18.50 -29.41 -45.71
CA ASN A 54 -18.57 -27.95 -45.55
C ASN A 54 -17.58 -27.40 -44.49
N GLY A 55 -16.65 -28.21 -43.99
CA GLY A 55 -15.63 -27.79 -43.02
C GLY A 55 -16.11 -27.69 -41.57
N GLN A 56 -17.32 -28.16 -41.22
CA GLN A 56 -17.74 -28.25 -39.82
C GLN A 56 -17.28 -29.57 -39.21
N GLU A 57 -16.32 -29.49 -38.27
CA GLU A 57 -15.77 -30.65 -37.56
C GLU A 57 -16.74 -31.30 -36.56
N LEU A 58 -17.82 -30.62 -36.15
CA LEU A 58 -18.73 -31.10 -35.11
C LEU A 58 -20.20 -30.73 -35.36
N PRO A 59 -21.16 -31.67 -35.20
CA PRO A 59 -22.58 -31.33 -35.13
C PRO A 59 -22.95 -30.66 -33.78
N PRO A 60 -24.00 -29.82 -33.73
CA PRO A 60 -24.54 -29.32 -32.47
C PRO A 60 -25.14 -30.46 -31.65
N GLY A 61 -24.98 -30.40 -30.32
CA GLY A 61 -25.36 -31.48 -29.42
C GLY A 61 -24.79 -31.30 -28.02
N THR A 62 -25.02 -32.28 -27.14
CA THR A 62 -24.45 -32.28 -25.79
C THR A 62 -23.18 -33.12 -25.76
N TYR A 63 -22.08 -32.50 -25.31
CA TYR A 63 -20.78 -33.16 -25.21
C TYR A 63 -20.30 -33.17 -23.76
N ARG A 64 -19.85 -34.33 -23.28
CA ARG A 64 -19.15 -34.46 -22.01
C ARG A 64 -17.72 -33.98 -22.20
N VAL A 65 -17.35 -32.86 -21.58
CA VAL A 65 -16.05 -32.20 -21.81
C VAL A 65 -15.42 -31.67 -20.52
N ASP A 66 -14.09 -31.64 -20.51
CA ASP A 66 -13.31 -30.88 -19.54
C ASP A 66 -13.29 -29.41 -19.96
N ILE A 67 -13.82 -28.54 -19.09
CA ILE A 67 -13.86 -27.10 -19.32
C ILE A 67 -12.55 -26.49 -18.80
N TYR A 68 -11.81 -25.88 -19.70
CA TYR A 68 -10.61 -25.09 -19.42
C TYR A 68 -10.88 -23.61 -19.67
N LEU A 69 -10.45 -22.75 -18.75
CA LEU A 69 -10.52 -21.30 -18.90
C LEU A 69 -9.11 -20.71 -18.77
N ASN A 70 -8.66 -20.00 -19.80
CA ASN A 70 -7.31 -19.42 -19.88
C ASN A 70 -6.20 -20.46 -19.57
N ASN A 71 -6.34 -21.67 -20.11
CA ASN A 71 -5.51 -22.87 -19.88
C ASN A 71 -5.54 -23.48 -18.46
N GLY A 72 -6.33 -22.96 -17.52
CA GLY A 72 -6.61 -23.63 -16.24
C GLY A 72 -7.81 -24.57 -16.33
N TYR A 73 -7.69 -25.79 -15.80
CA TYR A 73 -8.83 -26.71 -15.64
C TYR A 73 -9.83 -26.15 -14.62
N MET A 74 -11.13 -26.18 -14.95
CA MET A 74 -12.22 -25.71 -14.09
C MET A 74 -13.09 -26.86 -13.58
N ALA A 75 -13.71 -27.61 -14.50
CA ALA A 75 -14.62 -28.72 -14.18
C ALA A 75 -14.93 -29.58 -15.43
N THR A 76 -15.23 -30.86 -15.23
CA THR A 76 -15.81 -31.75 -16.26
C THR A 76 -17.35 -31.70 -16.21
N ARG A 77 -18.01 -31.36 -17.33
CA ARG A 77 -19.49 -31.29 -17.41
C ARG A 77 -20.01 -31.67 -18.79
N ASP A 78 -21.29 -32.00 -18.84
CA ASP A 78 -22.06 -32.06 -20.09
C ASP A 78 -22.43 -30.65 -20.51
N VAL A 79 -21.93 -30.20 -21.66
CA VAL A 79 -22.14 -28.87 -22.21
C VAL A 79 -22.93 -29.00 -23.51
N THR A 80 -24.04 -28.27 -23.61
CA THR A 80 -24.86 -28.19 -24.83
C THR A 80 -24.26 -27.17 -25.78
N PHE A 81 -23.99 -27.58 -27.02
CA PHE A 81 -23.49 -26.72 -28.09
C PHE A 81 -24.61 -26.45 -29.10
N ASN A 82 -24.95 -25.16 -29.26
CA ASN A 82 -25.96 -24.69 -30.19
C ASN A 82 -25.29 -24.12 -31.45
N THR A 83 -25.96 -24.16 -32.60
CA THR A 83 -25.47 -23.47 -33.81
C THR A 83 -25.37 -21.96 -33.55
N GLY A 84 -24.23 -21.36 -33.90
CA GLY A 84 -23.98 -19.94 -33.64
C GLY A 84 -22.73 -19.40 -34.33
N ASP A 85 -22.60 -18.08 -34.33
CA ASP A 85 -21.51 -17.36 -35.01
C ASP A 85 -20.17 -17.58 -34.30
N SER A 86 -19.33 -18.43 -34.90
CA SER A 86 -18.04 -18.92 -34.38
C SER A 86 -17.29 -19.68 -35.48
N GLU A 87 -15.97 -19.84 -35.33
CA GLU A 87 -15.14 -20.59 -36.31
C GLU A 87 -15.61 -22.03 -36.53
N GLN A 88 -16.13 -22.69 -35.49
CA GLN A 88 -16.64 -24.07 -35.57
C GLN A 88 -18.14 -24.15 -35.90
N GLY A 89 -18.84 -23.02 -36.09
CA GLY A 89 -20.29 -22.95 -36.31
C GLY A 89 -21.16 -23.35 -35.10
N ILE A 90 -20.55 -23.64 -33.95
CA ILE A 90 -21.21 -24.04 -32.71
C ILE A 90 -20.67 -23.27 -31.50
N VAL A 91 -21.56 -22.89 -30.58
CA VAL A 91 -21.24 -22.13 -29.37
C VAL A 91 -21.74 -22.85 -28.10
N PRO A 92 -20.96 -22.87 -27.00
CA PRO A 92 -21.36 -23.51 -25.76
C PRO A 92 -22.44 -22.71 -25.03
N CYS A 93 -23.53 -23.36 -24.62
CA CYS A 93 -24.50 -22.80 -23.69
C CYS A 93 -23.95 -22.89 -22.25
N LEU A 94 -23.45 -21.77 -21.73
CA LEU A 94 -23.00 -21.64 -20.34
C LEU A 94 -23.88 -20.61 -19.63
N THR A 95 -24.28 -20.89 -18.39
CA THR A 95 -25.11 -19.98 -17.59
C THR A 95 -24.27 -18.94 -16.85
N ARG A 96 -24.91 -17.84 -16.43
CA ARG A 96 -24.26 -16.81 -15.59
C ARG A 96 -23.62 -17.39 -14.33
N ALA A 97 -24.32 -18.31 -13.64
CA ALA A 97 -23.84 -18.94 -12.41
C ALA A 97 -22.60 -19.83 -12.67
N GLN A 98 -22.59 -20.56 -13.79
CA GLN A 98 -21.44 -21.37 -14.18
C GLN A 98 -20.21 -20.49 -14.47
N LEU A 99 -20.37 -19.46 -15.30
CA LEU A 99 -19.27 -18.53 -15.62
C LEU A 99 -18.72 -17.84 -14.36
N ALA A 100 -19.58 -17.39 -13.45
CA ALA A 100 -19.17 -16.82 -12.16
C ALA A 100 -18.33 -17.81 -11.33
N SER A 101 -18.76 -19.08 -11.24
CA SER A 101 -18.03 -20.13 -10.50
C SER A 101 -16.68 -20.50 -11.13
N MET A 102 -16.50 -20.27 -12.44
CA MET A 102 -15.22 -20.42 -13.14
C MET A 102 -14.32 -19.19 -13.03
N GLY A 103 -14.75 -18.15 -12.29
CA GLY A 103 -13.95 -16.96 -11.99
C GLY A 103 -14.28 -15.72 -12.80
N LEU A 104 -15.27 -15.75 -13.71
CA LEU A 104 -15.73 -14.53 -14.40
C LEU A 104 -16.36 -13.55 -13.41
N ASN A 105 -15.89 -12.30 -13.40
CA ASN A 105 -16.55 -11.21 -12.69
C ASN A 105 -17.76 -10.73 -13.49
N THR A 106 -18.93 -11.34 -13.27
CA THR A 106 -20.18 -11.02 -13.98
C THR A 106 -20.60 -9.55 -13.87
N ALA A 107 -20.19 -8.85 -12.80
CA ALA A 107 -20.46 -7.41 -12.62
C ALA A 107 -19.58 -6.50 -13.51
N SER A 108 -18.50 -7.03 -14.10
CA SER A 108 -17.69 -6.31 -15.08
C SER A 108 -18.21 -6.38 -16.53
N VAL A 109 -19.25 -7.18 -16.77
CA VAL A 109 -19.84 -7.40 -18.09
C VAL A 109 -21.26 -6.81 -18.14
N SER A 110 -21.39 -5.67 -18.81
CA SER A 110 -22.65 -4.95 -18.97
C SER A 110 -23.75 -5.84 -19.59
N GLY A 111 -24.93 -5.88 -18.97
CA GLY A 111 -26.09 -6.62 -19.45
C GLY A 111 -26.18 -8.08 -19.01
N MET A 112 -25.11 -8.70 -18.48
CA MET A 112 -25.15 -10.09 -18.01
C MET A 112 -26.09 -10.28 -16.81
N ASN A 113 -26.32 -9.22 -16.02
CA ASN A 113 -27.28 -9.19 -14.91
C ASN A 113 -28.76 -9.21 -15.36
N LEU A 114 -29.06 -8.89 -16.62
CA LEU A 114 -30.43 -8.88 -17.17
C LEU A 114 -30.89 -10.26 -17.67
N LEU A 115 -29.96 -11.21 -17.81
CA LEU A 115 -30.24 -12.58 -18.23
C LEU A 115 -30.93 -13.38 -17.10
N ALA A 116 -31.77 -14.35 -17.47
CA ALA A 116 -32.29 -15.34 -16.53
C ALA A 116 -31.16 -16.27 -16.03
N ASP A 117 -31.37 -16.95 -14.89
CA ASP A 117 -30.32 -17.76 -14.25
C ASP A 117 -29.90 -18.98 -15.07
N ASP A 118 -30.80 -19.51 -15.90
CA ASP A 118 -30.63 -20.66 -16.79
C ASP A 118 -30.38 -20.27 -18.27
N ALA A 119 -30.41 -18.97 -18.59
CA ALA A 119 -30.17 -18.51 -19.96
C ALA A 119 -28.74 -18.78 -20.43
N CYS A 120 -28.59 -19.26 -21.66
CA CYS A 120 -27.29 -19.36 -22.34
C CYS A 120 -26.71 -17.94 -22.51
N VAL A 121 -25.57 -17.67 -21.87
CA VAL A 121 -24.87 -16.39 -22.00
C VAL A 121 -24.20 -16.32 -23.38
N PRO A 122 -24.48 -15.31 -24.22
CA PRO A 122 -23.85 -15.18 -25.53
C PRO A 122 -22.42 -14.62 -25.38
N LEU A 123 -21.50 -15.49 -24.95
CA LEU A 123 -20.17 -15.13 -24.47
C LEU A 123 -19.37 -14.28 -25.48
N THR A 124 -19.32 -14.71 -26.74
CA THR A 124 -18.52 -14.10 -27.81
C THR A 124 -19.02 -12.74 -28.29
N SER A 125 -20.32 -12.44 -28.13
CA SER A 125 -20.89 -11.14 -28.51
C SER A 125 -21.05 -10.19 -27.33
N MET A 126 -21.14 -10.71 -26.09
CA MET A 126 -21.26 -9.90 -24.88
C MET A 126 -19.89 -9.54 -24.28
N ILE A 127 -18.86 -10.35 -24.47
CA ILE A 127 -17.49 -10.08 -24.03
C ILE A 127 -16.59 -9.96 -25.26
N HIS A 128 -16.10 -8.75 -25.52
CA HIS A 128 -15.14 -8.48 -26.58
C HIS A 128 -13.84 -9.27 -26.36
N ASP A 129 -13.23 -9.77 -27.44
CA ASP A 129 -12.02 -10.61 -27.45
C ASP A 129 -12.12 -11.95 -26.67
N ALA A 130 -13.32 -12.38 -26.27
CA ALA A 130 -13.53 -13.71 -25.69
C ALA A 130 -13.77 -14.77 -26.78
N THR A 131 -13.12 -15.93 -26.66
CA THR A 131 -13.27 -17.05 -27.61
C THR A 131 -13.63 -18.36 -26.90
N ALA A 132 -14.28 -19.25 -27.64
CA ALA A 132 -14.58 -20.61 -27.23
C ALA A 132 -14.23 -21.57 -28.38
N HIS A 133 -13.53 -22.66 -28.06
CA HIS A 133 -13.11 -23.67 -29.02
C HIS A 133 -13.20 -25.06 -28.40
N LEU A 134 -13.89 -25.99 -29.07
CA LEU A 134 -14.09 -27.37 -28.63
C LEU A 134 -13.16 -28.31 -29.39
N ASP A 135 -12.25 -28.97 -28.66
CA ASP A 135 -11.44 -30.08 -29.16
C ASP A 135 -12.07 -31.41 -28.72
N VAL A 136 -12.72 -32.12 -29.66
CA VAL A 136 -13.28 -33.46 -29.40
C VAL A 136 -12.24 -34.57 -29.29
N GLY A 137 -11.07 -34.41 -29.91
CA GLY A 137 -9.97 -35.39 -29.80
C GLY A 137 -9.41 -35.48 -28.38
N GLN A 138 -9.43 -34.35 -27.65
CA GLN A 138 -9.04 -34.24 -26.24
C GLN A 138 -10.24 -34.19 -25.26
N GLN A 139 -11.48 -34.21 -25.77
CA GLN A 139 -12.71 -33.97 -24.99
C GLN A 139 -12.66 -32.67 -24.16
N ARG A 140 -12.13 -31.60 -24.74
CA ARG A 140 -11.73 -30.37 -24.04
C ARG A 140 -12.39 -29.13 -24.63
N LEU A 141 -13.11 -28.38 -23.80
CA LEU A 141 -13.61 -27.04 -24.15
C LEU A 141 -12.60 -25.99 -23.66
N ASN A 142 -11.97 -25.29 -24.60
CA ASN A 142 -11.08 -24.17 -24.32
C ASN A 142 -11.84 -22.84 -24.40
N LEU A 143 -11.92 -22.15 -23.27
CA LEU A 143 -12.42 -20.78 -23.18
C LEU A 143 -11.24 -19.83 -23.00
N THR A 144 -11.19 -18.74 -23.77
CA THR A 144 -10.34 -17.60 -23.47
C THR A 144 -11.21 -16.39 -23.15
N ILE A 145 -10.92 -15.74 -22.02
CA ILE A 145 -11.64 -14.55 -21.55
C ILE A 145 -10.60 -13.53 -21.09
N PRO A 146 -10.63 -12.28 -21.57
CA PRO A 146 -9.66 -11.25 -21.20
C PRO A 146 -9.60 -11.04 -19.68
N GLN A 147 -8.39 -10.92 -19.13
CA GLN A 147 -8.15 -10.85 -17.68
C GLN A 147 -8.87 -9.66 -17.01
N ALA A 148 -9.18 -8.59 -17.77
CA ALA A 148 -9.99 -7.48 -17.27
C ALA A 148 -11.34 -7.92 -16.68
N PHE A 149 -11.95 -8.98 -17.21
CA PHE A 149 -13.25 -9.51 -16.78
C PHE A 149 -13.15 -10.62 -15.71
N MET A 150 -11.96 -11.00 -15.27
CA MET A 150 -11.75 -12.06 -14.27
C MET A 150 -11.77 -11.53 -12.83
N SER A 151 -12.21 -12.36 -11.89
CA SER A 151 -12.17 -12.11 -10.43
C SER A 151 -10.92 -12.71 -9.77
N ASN A 152 -10.69 -12.42 -8.48
CA ASN A 152 -9.63 -13.01 -7.64
C ASN A 152 -8.20 -13.01 -8.24
N ARG A 153 -7.84 -11.90 -8.92
CA ARG A 153 -6.62 -11.75 -9.74
C ARG A 153 -5.31 -11.56 -8.97
N ALA A 154 -5.35 -11.29 -7.67
CA ALA A 154 -4.16 -10.89 -6.92
C ALA A 154 -3.27 -12.10 -6.57
N ARG A 155 -1.98 -12.04 -6.90
CA ARG A 155 -1.01 -13.02 -6.40
C ARG A 155 -0.99 -12.99 -4.86
N GLY A 156 -1.14 -14.15 -4.23
CA GLY A 156 -1.30 -14.27 -2.77
C GLY A 156 -2.73 -14.02 -2.26
N TYR A 157 -3.75 -14.01 -3.13
CA TYR A 157 -5.15 -14.01 -2.69
C TYR A 157 -5.48 -15.26 -1.87
N ILE A 158 -6.15 -15.06 -0.73
CA ILE A 158 -6.66 -16.13 0.13
C ILE A 158 -8.19 -15.96 0.25
N PRO A 159 -8.99 -16.95 -0.18
CA PRO A 159 -10.44 -16.92 -0.02
C PRO A 159 -10.87 -16.69 1.45
N PRO A 160 -11.83 -15.77 1.74
CA PRO A 160 -12.20 -15.41 3.11
C PRO A 160 -12.76 -16.53 3.97
N GLU A 161 -13.34 -17.56 3.34
CA GLU A 161 -13.82 -18.78 3.97
C GLU A 161 -12.68 -19.64 4.57
N LEU A 162 -11.43 -19.40 4.19
CA LEU A 162 -10.25 -20.03 4.79
C LEU A 162 -9.68 -19.25 5.99
N TRP A 163 -10.28 -18.11 6.36
CA TRP A 163 -9.79 -17.28 7.46
C TRP A 163 -10.29 -17.82 8.81
N ASP A 164 -9.42 -18.53 9.53
CA ASP A 164 -9.74 -19.11 10.83
C ASP A 164 -9.94 -18.02 11.91
N PRO A 165 -11.11 -17.93 12.57
CA PRO A 165 -11.34 -17.00 13.69
C PRO A 165 -10.51 -17.34 14.94
N GLY A 166 -9.83 -18.48 14.98
CA GLY A 166 -9.00 -18.97 16.07
C GLY A 166 -9.80 -19.63 17.20
N ILE A 167 -9.07 -20.19 18.16
CA ILE A 167 -9.65 -20.87 19.32
C ILE A 167 -10.00 -19.90 20.46
N ASN A 168 -10.94 -20.33 21.31
CA ASN A 168 -11.23 -19.67 22.57
C ASN A 168 -10.04 -19.84 23.54
N ALA A 169 -9.43 -18.73 23.98
CA ALA A 169 -8.24 -18.77 24.81
C ALA A 169 -8.10 -17.50 25.68
N GLY A 170 -7.62 -17.68 26.91
CA GLY A 170 -7.08 -16.59 27.72
C GLY A 170 -5.63 -16.31 27.35
N LEU A 171 -5.24 -15.04 27.44
CA LEU A 171 -3.89 -14.55 27.13
C LEU A 171 -3.42 -13.67 28.29
N LEU A 172 -2.16 -13.84 28.69
CA LEU A 172 -1.48 -12.95 29.62
C LEU A 172 -0.02 -12.82 29.19
N ASN A 173 0.40 -11.62 28.85
CA ASN A 173 1.79 -11.27 28.59
C ASN A 173 2.27 -10.32 29.69
N TYR A 174 3.46 -10.57 30.22
CA TYR A 174 4.03 -9.80 31.34
C TYR A 174 5.44 -9.33 31.01
N ASN A 175 5.73 -8.07 31.31
CA ASN A 175 7.08 -7.51 31.22
C ASN A 175 7.42 -6.82 32.54
N PHE A 176 8.34 -7.41 33.29
CA PHE A 176 8.84 -6.87 34.55
C PHE A 176 10.26 -6.33 34.35
N SER A 177 10.45 -5.05 34.64
CA SER A 177 11.75 -4.38 34.59
C SER A 177 11.98 -3.53 35.83
N GLY A 178 13.25 -3.23 36.11
CA GLY A 178 13.61 -2.39 37.24
C GLY A 178 15.08 -2.04 37.21
N ASN A 179 15.43 -0.95 37.88
CA ASN A 179 16.80 -0.49 38.02
C ASN A 179 17.02 0.14 39.40
N SER A 180 18.25 -0.01 39.91
CA SER A 180 18.70 0.65 41.12
C SER A 180 19.80 1.65 40.74
N VAL A 181 19.65 2.90 41.18
CA VAL A 181 20.58 3.99 40.88
C VAL A 181 21.23 4.43 42.19
N GLN A 182 22.54 4.20 42.30
CA GLN A 182 23.35 4.70 43.40
C GLN A 182 23.95 6.06 43.01
N ASN A 183 23.49 7.13 43.66
CA ASN A 183 23.99 8.48 43.35
C ASN A 183 25.20 8.82 44.22
N ARG A 184 26.24 9.41 43.62
CA ARG A 184 27.42 9.92 44.36
C ARG A 184 27.05 10.90 45.48
N ILE A 185 25.95 11.65 45.31
CA ILE A 185 25.38 12.55 46.31
C ILE A 185 23.87 12.39 46.27
N GLY A 186 23.27 11.96 47.39
CA GLY A 186 21.81 11.89 47.53
C GLY A 186 21.19 10.51 47.73
N GLY A 187 22.00 9.49 48.04
CA GLY A 187 21.51 8.16 48.37
C GLY A 187 21.13 7.33 47.15
N ASN A 188 20.38 6.28 47.41
CA ASN A 188 19.93 5.31 46.43
C ASN A 188 18.52 5.66 45.95
N SER A 189 18.22 5.23 44.74
CA SER A 189 16.87 5.24 44.17
C SER A 189 16.57 3.89 43.54
N HIS A 190 15.39 3.36 43.80
CA HIS A 190 14.94 2.06 43.31
C HIS A 190 13.66 2.24 42.50
N TYR A 191 13.66 1.71 41.28
CA TYR A 191 12.55 1.75 40.36
C TYR A 191 12.19 0.33 39.95
N ALA A 192 10.90 0.01 39.94
CA ALA A 192 10.38 -1.21 39.36
C ALA A 192 9.10 -0.92 38.59
N TYR A 193 8.90 -1.66 37.50
CA TYR A 193 7.82 -1.46 36.57
C TYR A 193 7.35 -2.82 36.06
N LEU A 194 6.03 -3.04 36.09
CA LEU A 194 5.39 -4.23 35.55
C LEU A 194 4.33 -3.79 34.55
N ASN A 195 4.44 -4.25 33.31
CA ASN A 195 3.38 -4.16 32.31
C ASN A 195 2.68 -5.52 32.21
N LEU A 196 1.34 -5.51 32.33
CA LEU A 196 0.50 -6.68 32.13
C LEU A 196 -0.47 -6.42 30.98
N GLN A 197 -0.36 -7.25 29.94
CA GLN A 197 -1.25 -7.25 28.79
C GLN A 197 -2.13 -8.49 28.89
N SER A 198 -3.35 -8.30 29.33
CA SER A 198 -4.34 -9.38 29.45
C SER A 198 -5.19 -9.45 28.19
N GLY A 199 -5.67 -10.63 27.85
CA GLY A 199 -6.57 -10.81 26.72
C GLY A 199 -7.46 -12.02 26.84
N LEU A 200 -8.58 -11.98 26.13
CA LEU A 200 -9.51 -13.10 26.02
C LEU A 200 -10.02 -13.16 24.58
N ASN A 201 -9.93 -14.34 23.96
CA ASN A 201 -10.49 -14.62 22.65
C ASN A 201 -11.75 -15.48 22.82
N ILE A 202 -12.86 -15.06 22.22
CA ILE A 202 -14.11 -15.85 22.15
C ILE A 202 -14.60 -15.80 20.70
N GLY A 203 -14.26 -16.84 19.94
CA GLY A 203 -14.36 -16.86 18.48
C GLY A 203 -13.70 -15.62 17.85
N ALA A 204 -14.44 -14.94 16.98
CA ALA A 204 -13.98 -13.72 16.30
C ALA A 204 -13.92 -12.45 17.19
N TRP A 205 -14.30 -12.53 18.48
CA TRP A 205 -14.17 -11.41 19.42
C TRP A 205 -12.86 -11.48 20.21
N ARG A 206 -12.14 -10.36 20.26
CA ARG A 206 -10.83 -10.24 20.92
C ARG A 206 -10.89 -9.11 21.95
N LEU A 207 -10.94 -9.46 23.23
CA LEU A 207 -10.83 -8.53 24.34
C LEU A 207 -9.35 -8.34 24.69
N ARG A 208 -8.91 -7.09 24.89
CA ARG A 208 -7.55 -6.72 25.30
C ARG A 208 -7.62 -5.70 26.43
N ASP A 209 -6.75 -5.86 27.41
CA ASP A 209 -6.55 -4.91 28.51
C ASP A 209 -5.07 -4.73 28.78
N ASN A 210 -4.65 -3.49 29.01
CA ASN A 210 -3.27 -3.16 29.34
C ASN A 210 -3.23 -2.32 30.62
N THR A 211 -2.55 -2.86 31.63
CA THR A 211 -2.36 -2.21 32.91
C THR A 211 -0.90 -2.20 33.31
N THR A 212 -0.50 -1.17 34.05
CA THR A 212 0.87 -0.99 34.49
C THR A 212 0.94 -0.77 35.98
N TRP A 213 1.97 -1.32 36.60
CA TRP A 213 2.34 -1.04 37.97
C TRP A 213 3.69 -0.35 37.99
N SER A 214 3.79 0.74 38.75
CA SER A 214 5.02 1.51 38.89
C SER A 214 5.37 1.69 40.36
N TYR A 215 6.58 1.31 40.72
CA TYR A 215 7.21 1.56 42.00
C TYR A 215 8.41 2.50 41.84
N ASN A 216 8.47 3.53 42.68
CA ASN A 216 9.56 4.49 42.74
C ASN A 216 9.85 4.84 44.20
N SER A 217 11.08 4.63 44.64
CA SER A 217 11.56 4.96 45.98
C SER A 217 12.88 5.72 45.88
N SER A 218 13.05 6.76 46.69
CA SER A 218 14.34 7.47 46.83
C SER A 218 14.56 7.86 48.28
N ASP A 219 15.80 7.74 48.76
CA ASP A 219 16.18 8.03 50.16
C ASP A 219 15.99 9.51 50.54
N ARG A 220 15.72 10.38 49.56
CA ARG A 220 15.49 11.83 49.75
C ARG A 220 14.03 12.24 49.85
N SER A 221 13.09 11.40 49.41
CA SER A 221 11.66 11.67 49.41
C SER A 221 10.97 10.87 50.51
N SER A 222 10.13 11.49 51.33
CA SER A 222 9.49 10.89 52.52
C SER A 222 8.42 9.81 52.23
N GLY A 223 8.36 9.26 51.01
CA GLY A 223 7.46 8.17 50.66
C GLY A 223 7.86 7.47 49.36
N SER A 224 7.61 6.15 49.31
CA SER A 224 7.65 5.39 48.07
C SER A 224 6.33 5.56 47.32
N LYS A 225 6.39 5.83 46.01
CA LYS A 225 5.21 5.88 45.14
C LYS A 225 4.98 4.49 44.55
N ASN A 226 3.87 3.89 44.93
CA ASN A 226 3.40 2.59 44.45
C ASN A 226 1.98 2.79 43.90
N LYS A 227 1.78 2.59 42.60
CA LYS A 227 0.47 2.71 41.95
C LYS A 227 0.27 1.70 40.83
N TRP A 228 -0.96 1.24 40.69
CA TRP A 228 -1.47 0.65 39.46
C TRP A 228 -2.08 1.77 38.61
N GLN A 229 -1.83 1.74 37.30
CA GLN A 229 -2.34 2.66 36.32
C GLN A 229 -2.83 1.88 35.09
N HIS A 230 -4.15 1.93 34.89
CA HIS A 230 -4.81 1.45 33.70
C HIS A 230 -4.44 2.31 32.48
N ILE A 231 -4.17 1.68 31.34
CA ILE A 231 -3.83 2.36 30.09
C ILE A 231 -5.03 2.34 29.14
N ASN A 232 -5.45 1.16 28.72
CA ASN A 232 -6.55 0.96 27.78
C ASN A 232 -7.21 -0.43 27.89
N THR A 233 -8.53 -0.48 27.68
CA THR A 233 -9.30 -1.72 27.47
C THR A 233 -10.08 -1.59 26.18
N TRP A 234 -10.03 -2.60 25.31
CA TRP A 234 -10.86 -2.63 24.11
C TRP A 234 -11.30 -4.04 23.72
N LEU A 235 -12.42 -4.09 23.00
CA LEU A 235 -13.01 -5.27 22.40
C LEU A 235 -13.07 -5.05 20.89
N GLU A 236 -12.35 -5.86 20.13
CA GLU A 236 -12.29 -5.77 18.68
C GLU A 236 -12.83 -7.02 17.98
N ARG A 237 -13.32 -6.83 16.76
CA ARG A 237 -13.79 -7.88 15.86
C ARG A 237 -13.63 -7.47 14.41
N ASP A 238 -13.18 -8.41 13.59
CA ASP A 238 -13.10 -8.26 12.14
C ASP A 238 -14.44 -8.56 11.47
N ILE A 239 -14.88 -7.64 10.60
CA ILE A 239 -16.10 -7.71 9.80
C ILE A 239 -15.70 -8.01 8.36
N ILE A 240 -15.43 -9.30 8.11
CA ILE A 240 -14.89 -9.85 6.85
C ILE A 240 -15.63 -9.35 5.59
N PRO A 241 -16.99 -9.29 5.53
CA PRO A 241 -17.71 -8.80 4.35
C PRO A 241 -17.49 -7.32 4.03
N LEU A 242 -17.14 -6.51 5.04
CA LEU A 242 -16.83 -5.09 4.90
C LEU A 242 -15.32 -4.82 4.78
N ARG A 243 -14.46 -5.84 4.83
CA ARG A 243 -12.99 -5.71 4.89
C ARG A 243 -12.52 -4.73 5.97
N SER A 244 -13.16 -4.76 7.14
CA SER A 244 -13.05 -3.72 8.15
C SER A 244 -12.99 -4.29 9.57
N ARG A 245 -12.32 -3.59 10.49
CA ARG A 245 -12.30 -3.89 11.93
C ARG A 245 -13.26 -2.97 12.67
N LEU A 246 -14.07 -3.55 13.54
CA LEU A 246 -14.85 -2.87 14.57
C LEU A 246 -14.06 -2.90 15.88
N THR A 247 -13.83 -1.75 16.49
CA THR A 247 -13.19 -1.60 17.80
C THR A 247 -14.14 -0.86 18.75
N LEU A 248 -14.37 -1.42 19.94
CA LEU A 248 -15.21 -0.87 21.00
C LEU A 248 -14.38 -0.69 22.27
N GLY A 249 -14.49 0.46 22.94
CA GLY A 249 -13.66 0.81 24.11
C GLY A 249 -12.58 1.84 23.76
N ASP A 250 -11.41 1.73 24.39
CA ASP A 250 -10.28 2.63 24.16
C ASP A 250 -9.60 2.36 22.80
N GLY A 251 -9.37 3.41 22.02
CA GLY A 251 -8.74 3.29 20.70
C GLY A 251 -8.05 4.58 20.26
N TYR A 252 -7.53 4.58 19.03
CA TYR A 252 -6.93 5.76 18.40
C TYR A 252 -7.34 5.88 16.93
N THR A 253 -7.47 7.11 16.45
CA THR A 253 -7.72 7.43 15.03
C THR A 253 -6.41 7.60 14.26
N GLN A 254 -6.44 7.32 12.95
CA GLN A 254 -5.27 7.48 12.08
C GLN A 254 -4.99 8.96 11.78
N GLY A 255 -3.70 9.32 11.76
CA GLY A 255 -3.20 10.69 11.56
C GLY A 255 -3.12 11.15 10.09
N ASP A 256 -3.87 10.52 9.18
CA ASP A 256 -3.76 10.74 7.72
C ASP A 256 -4.25 12.14 7.32
N ILE A 257 -5.48 12.47 7.71
CA ILE A 257 -6.21 13.67 7.30
C ILE A 257 -6.23 14.70 8.43
N PHE A 258 -6.74 14.28 9.58
CA PHE A 258 -6.71 15.05 10.82
C PHE A 258 -5.59 14.52 11.73
N ASP A 259 -5.20 15.30 12.73
CA ASP A 259 -4.23 14.86 13.73
C ASP A 259 -4.79 13.66 14.53
N GLY A 260 -3.95 12.65 14.82
CA GLY A 260 -4.36 11.40 15.47
C GLY A 260 -4.85 11.60 16.90
N ILE A 261 -5.98 10.99 17.25
CA ILE A 261 -6.71 11.20 18.50
C ILE A 261 -6.92 9.88 19.24
N ASN A 262 -6.52 9.83 20.51
CA ASN A 262 -6.93 8.76 21.43
C ASN A 262 -8.36 9.03 21.91
N PHE A 263 -9.21 8.00 21.90
CA PHE A 263 -10.63 8.10 22.23
C PHE A 263 -11.12 6.88 23.02
N ARG A 264 -12.31 7.00 23.61
CA ARG A 264 -13.09 5.87 24.12
C ARG A 264 -14.48 5.87 23.48
N GLY A 265 -14.86 4.79 22.80
CA GLY A 265 -16.12 4.75 22.04
C GLY A 265 -16.18 3.57 21.07
N ALA A 266 -16.63 3.85 19.84
CA ALA A 266 -16.70 2.87 18.75
C ALA A 266 -16.01 3.40 17.49
N GLN A 267 -15.24 2.54 16.82
CA GLN A 267 -14.63 2.80 15.52
C GLN A 267 -14.88 1.63 14.58
N LEU A 268 -15.36 1.92 13.36
CA LEU A 268 -15.37 0.99 12.23
C LEU A 268 -14.43 1.55 11.16
N ALA A 269 -13.36 0.81 10.84
CA ALA A 269 -12.37 1.22 9.85
C ALA A 269 -11.98 0.06 8.94
N SER A 270 -11.77 0.34 7.65
CA SER A 270 -11.19 -0.62 6.71
C SER A 270 -9.78 -1.03 7.16
N ASP A 271 -9.47 -2.33 7.11
CA ASP A 271 -8.15 -2.84 7.50
C ASP A 271 -7.36 -3.29 6.26
N ASP A 272 -6.32 -2.52 5.93
CA ASP A 272 -5.41 -2.79 4.80
C ASP A 272 -4.70 -4.17 4.96
N ASN A 273 -4.66 -4.77 6.17
CA ASN A 273 -4.12 -6.13 6.39
C ASN A 273 -5.05 -7.26 5.90
N MET A 274 -6.31 -6.95 5.57
CA MET A 274 -7.22 -7.90 4.91
C MET A 274 -7.03 -7.97 3.39
N LEU A 275 -6.12 -7.14 2.84
CA LEU A 275 -5.72 -7.17 1.43
C LEU A 275 -4.46 -8.02 1.26
N PRO A 276 -4.32 -8.76 0.14
CA PRO A 276 -3.07 -9.43 -0.21
C PRO A 276 -1.90 -8.43 -0.27
N ASP A 277 -0.70 -8.88 0.09
CA ASP A 277 0.53 -8.05 0.10
C ASP A 277 0.83 -7.39 -1.25
N SER A 278 0.47 -8.05 -2.34
CA SER A 278 0.55 -7.55 -3.71
C SER A 278 -0.38 -6.35 -3.99
N GLN A 279 -1.40 -6.12 -3.15
CA GLN A 279 -2.37 -5.03 -3.24
C GLN A 279 -2.22 -3.95 -2.15
N ARG A 280 -1.45 -4.21 -1.08
CA ARG A 280 -1.23 -3.23 -0.01
C ARG A 280 -0.47 -1.99 -0.52
N GLY A 281 -0.93 -0.80 -0.13
CA GLY A 281 -0.35 0.49 -0.51
C GLY A 281 -0.55 0.90 -1.98
N PHE A 282 -0.19 2.14 -2.31
CA PHE A 282 -0.27 2.66 -3.69
C PHE A 282 0.81 2.06 -4.60
N ALA A 283 0.37 1.46 -5.70
CA ALA A 283 1.17 1.18 -6.89
C ALA A 283 0.37 1.58 -8.14
N PRO A 284 1.02 1.97 -9.26
CA PRO A 284 0.31 2.25 -10.50
C PRO A 284 -0.39 0.99 -11.00
N VAL A 285 -1.70 1.08 -11.26
CA VAL A 285 -2.43 0.02 -11.95
C VAL A 285 -2.14 0.16 -13.44
N ILE A 286 -1.72 -0.94 -14.06
CA ILE A 286 -1.29 -0.96 -15.46
C ILE A 286 -2.39 -1.58 -16.30
N HIS A 287 -2.92 -0.80 -17.24
CA HIS A 287 -3.88 -1.26 -18.23
C HIS A 287 -3.17 -1.47 -19.58
N GLY A 288 -3.58 -2.48 -20.31
CA GLY A 288 -3.05 -2.80 -21.63
C GLY A 288 -4.00 -3.68 -22.43
N ILE A 289 -3.68 -3.89 -23.70
CA ILE A 289 -4.42 -4.78 -24.61
C ILE A 289 -3.38 -5.67 -25.29
N ALA A 290 -3.57 -6.99 -25.17
CA ALA A 290 -2.79 -7.99 -25.89
C ALA A 290 -3.55 -8.38 -27.16
N ARG A 291 -2.84 -8.52 -28.29
CA ARG A 291 -3.46 -8.92 -29.57
C ARG A 291 -3.77 -10.41 -29.61
N GLY A 292 -2.90 -11.22 -29.01
CA GLY A 292 -3.11 -12.64 -28.78
C GLY A 292 -2.74 -13.03 -27.36
N THR A 293 -2.41 -14.31 -27.15
CA THR A 293 -1.78 -14.73 -25.90
C THR A 293 -0.40 -14.09 -25.80
N ALA A 294 -0.19 -13.25 -24.80
CA ALA A 294 1.04 -12.47 -24.65
C ALA A 294 1.72 -12.71 -23.30
N GLN A 295 3.04 -12.54 -23.26
CA GLN A 295 3.81 -12.49 -22.01
C GLN A 295 4.02 -11.03 -21.61
N VAL A 296 3.56 -10.67 -20.41
CA VAL A 296 3.78 -9.33 -19.83
C VAL A 296 4.86 -9.40 -18.76
N THR A 297 5.96 -8.72 -19.02
CA THR A 297 7.10 -8.58 -18.10
C THR A 297 7.22 -7.13 -17.66
N ILE A 298 7.38 -6.90 -16.36
CA ILE A 298 7.62 -5.55 -15.80
C ILE A 298 8.97 -5.55 -15.11
N LYS A 299 9.82 -4.60 -15.50
CA LYS A 299 11.11 -4.31 -14.87
C LYS A 299 11.02 -3.06 -14.02
N GLN A 300 11.71 -3.06 -12.88
CA GLN A 300 11.92 -1.88 -12.06
C GLN A 300 13.40 -1.84 -11.63
N ASN A 301 14.04 -0.69 -11.76
CA ASN A 301 15.47 -0.52 -11.48
C ASN A 301 16.41 -1.55 -12.16
N GLY A 302 16.03 -2.04 -13.35
CA GLY A 302 16.75 -3.05 -14.13
C GLY A 302 16.43 -4.52 -13.82
N TYR A 303 15.69 -4.80 -12.74
CA TYR A 303 15.32 -6.17 -12.33
C TYR A 303 13.89 -6.50 -12.75
N ASP A 304 13.63 -7.75 -13.16
CA ASP A 304 12.28 -8.27 -13.41
C ASP A 304 11.50 -8.42 -12.09
N ILE A 305 10.42 -7.66 -11.92
CA ILE A 305 9.57 -7.68 -10.71
C ILE A 305 8.19 -8.34 -10.95
N TYR A 306 7.81 -8.50 -12.22
CA TYR A 306 6.58 -9.14 -12.64
C TYR A 306 6.80 -9.89 -13.95
N ASN A 307 6.24 -11.08 -14.06
CA ASN A 307 6.20 -11.87 -15.28
C ASN A 307 4.94 -12.73 -15.22
N SER A 308 4.03 -12.56 -16.18
CA SER A 308 2.82 -13.38 -16.30
C SER A 308 2.37 -13.44 -17.76
N THR A 309 1.81 -14.57 -18.17
CA THR A 309 1.07 -14.68 -19.44
C THR A 309 -0.35 -14.16 -19.27
N VAL A 310 -0.83 -13.40 -20.25
CA VAL A 310 -2.20 -12.88 -20.31
C VAL A 310 -2.92 -13.45 -21.54
N PRO A 311 -4.23 -13.74 -21.43
CA PRO A 311 -5.06 -14.09 -22.59
C PRO A 311 -5.20 -12.90 -23.56
N PRO A 312 -5.68 -13.13 -24.80
CA PRO A 312 -6.02 -12.06 -25.73
C PRO A 312 -6.97 -11.02 -25.14
N GLY A 313 -6.93 -9.81 -25.69
CA GLY A 313 -7.81 -8.70 -25.32
C GLY A 313 -7.31 -7.83 -24.16
N PRO A 314 -8.19 -7.05 -23.52
CA PRO A 314 -7.82 -6.13 -22.45
C PRO A 314 -7.42 -6.83 -21.15
N PHE A 315 -6.34 -6.36 -20.54
CA PHE A 315 -5.85 -6.82 -19.24
C PHE A 315 -5.56 -5.64 -18.30
N THR A 316 -5.54 -5.94 -17.00
CA THR A 316 -5.24 -4.97 -15.94
C THR A 316 -4.42 -5.64 -14.85
N ILE A 317 -3.23 -5.11 -14.58
CA ILE A 317 -2.31 -5.58 -13.54
C ILE A 317 -2.44 -4.62 -12.35
N ASN A 318 -3.00 -5.13 -11.24
CA ASN A 318 -3.27 -4.36 -10.03
C ASN A 318 -2.62 -4.96 -8.76
N ASP A 319 -1.71 -5.92 -8.93
CA ASP A 319 -1.07 -6.73 -7.90
C ASP A 319 0.47 -6.55 -7.90
N ILE A 320 0.92 -5.33 -8.21
CA ILE A 320 2.31 -4.89 -8.08
C ILE A 320 2.56 -4.49 -6.62
N TYR A 321 3.61 -5.05 -6.01
CA TYR A 321 4.03 -4.67 -4.66
C TYR A 321 4.39 -3.18 -4.58
N ALA A 322 4.02 -2.51 -3.49
CA ALA A 322 4.27 -1.08 -3.33
C ALA A 322 5.76 -0.78 -3.12
N ALA A 323 6.41 -0.26 -4.16
CA ALA A 323 7.84 0.04 -4.22
C ALA A 323 8.09 1.47 -4.73
N GLY A 324 7.39 2.46 -4.14
CA GLY A 324 7.36 3.85 -4.63
C GLY A 324 8.70 4.61 -4.62
N ASN A 325 9.71 4.09 -3.92
CA ASN A 325 11.08 4.62 -3.88
C ASN A 325 12.04 3.89 -4.83
N SER A 326 11.56 2.89 -5.59
CA SER A 326 12.39 2.06 -6.48
C SER A 326 12.35 2.52 -7.94
N GLY A 327 11.69 3.64 -8.24
CA GLY A 327 11.67 4.29 -9.56
C GLY A 327 10.67 3.70 -10.54
N ASP A 328 10.82 4.08 -11.81
CA ASP A 328 9.82 3.85 -12.85
C ASP A 328 9.71 2.38 -13.29
N LEU A 329 8.52 1.99 -13.77
CA LEU A 329 8.19 0.65 -14.21
C LEU A 329 8.31 0.55 -15.74
N GLN A 330 9.21 -0.28 -16.25
CA GLN A 330 9.31 -0.58 -17.68
C GLN A 330 8.46 -1.81 -17.98
N VAL A 331 7.40 -1.65 -18.76
CA VAL A 331 6.49 -2.71 -19.18
C VAL A 331 6.87 -3.18 -20.58
N THR A 332 6.98 -4.49 -20.76
CA THR A 332 7.17 -5.16 -22.05
C THR A 332 6.07 -6.19 -22.22
N ILE A 333 5.21 -5.99 -23.23
CA ILE A 333 4.26 -6.99 -23.71
C ILE A 333 4.90 -7.69 -24.91
N LYS A 334 5.12 -8.99 -24.83
CA LYS A 334 5.64 -9.82 -25.92
C LYS A 334 4.52 -10.73 -26.43
N GLU A 335 4.08 -10.48 -27.65
CA GLU A 335 3.01 -11.24 -28.32
C GLU A 335 3.54 -12.61 -28.82
N ALA A 336 2.63 -13.53 -29.14
CA ALA A 336 2.97 -14.87 -29.63
C ALA A 336 3.73 -14.87 -30.98
N ASP A 337 3.55 -13.83 -31.82
CA ASP A 337 4.29 -13.64 -33.08
C ASP A 337 5.72 -13.11 -32.87
N GLY A 338 6.12 -12.86 -31.61
CA GLY A 338 7.41 -12.30 -31.25
C GLY A 338 7.49 -10.77 -31.32
N SER A 339 6.43 -10.08 -31.74
CA SER A 339 6.35 -8.61 -31.67
C SER A 339 6.29 -8.14 -30.22
N THR A 340 6.83 -6.95 -29.96
CA THR A 340 6.92 -6.39 -28.60
C THR A 340 6.39 -4.98 -28.53
N GLN A 341 5.56 -4.71 -27.51
CA GLN A 341 5.11 -3.38 -27.13
C GLN A 341 5.85 -2.99 -25.84
N ILE A 342 6.63 -1.91 -25.85
CA ILE A 342 7.43 -1.46 -24.70
C ILE A 342 7.00 -0.04 -24.33
N PHE A 343 6.66 0.18 -23.05
CA PHE A 343 6.34 1.50 -22.51
C PHE A 343 6.73 1.62 -21.04
N THR A 344 6.98 2.84 -20.58
CA THR A 344 7.37 3.12 -19.19
C THR A 344 6.21 3.79 -18.45
N VAL A 345 5.83 3.22 -17.30
CA VAL A 345 4.85 3.78 -16.35
C VAL A 345 5.63 4.39 -15.18
N PRO A 346 5.72 5.73 -15.06
CA PRO A 346 6.55 6.32 -14.04
C PRO A 346 5.89 6.26 -12.65
N TYR A 347 6.69 6.02 -11.61
CA TYR A 347 6.19 5.68 -10.27
C TYR A 347 6.80 6.60 -9.21
N SER A 348 5.93 7.28 -8.48
CA SER A 348 6.21 7.98 -7.23
C SER A 348 4.98 7.89 -6.33
N SER A 349 5.14 8.03 -5.01
CA SER A 349 4.04 7.78 -4.07
C SER A 349 4.06 8.73 -2.87
N VAL A 350 2.95 9.41 -2.64
CA VAL A 350 2.69 10.15 -1.39
C VAL A 350 1.83 9.27 -0.47
N PRO A 351 1.99 9.27 0.87
CA PRO A 351 1.29 8.35 1.78
C PRO A 351 -0.25 8.36 1.73
N LEU A 352 -0.86 9.41 1.17
CA LEU A 352 -2.32 9.54 1.03
C LEU A 352 -2.87 8.96 -0.28
N LEU A 353 -2.03 8.62 -1.26
CA LEU A 353 -2.49 8.01 -2.50
C LEU A 353 -3.09 6.63 -2.25
N GLN A 354 -4.18 6.33 -2.94
CA GLN A 354 -4.86 5.05 -2.92
C GLN A 354 -4.75 4.39 -4.29
N ARG A 355 -4.55 3.07 -4.31
CA ARG A 355 -4.53 2.27 -5.54
C ARG A 355 -5.91 2.34 -6.21
N GLU A 356 -5.95 2.31 -7.54
CA GLU A 356 -7.21 2.43 -8.29
C GLU A 356 -8.26 1.42 -7.79
N GLY A 357 -9.50 1.90 -7.60
CA GLY A 357 -10.63 1.14 -7.07
C GLY A 357 -10.58 0.85 -5.57
N HIS A 358 -9.49 1.17 -4.87
CA HIS A 358 -9.39 0.94 -3.42
C HIS A 358 -10.03 2.10 -2.65
N THR A 359 -10.75 1.75 -1.58
CA THR A 359 -11.44 2.71 -0.71
C THR A 359 -11.03 2.44 0.72
N ARG A 360 -10.32 3.40 1.34
CA ARG A 360 -9.95 3.35 2.77
C ARG A 360 -10.86 4.31 3.53
N TYR A 361 -11.49 3.84 4.59
CA TYR A 361 -12.42 4.65 5.38
C TYR A 361 -12.28 4.36 6.88
N SER A 362 -12.61 5.36 7.71
CA SER A 362 -12.77 5.19 9.15
C SER A 362 -13.92 6.04 9.64
N ILE A 363 -14.78 5.46 10.48
CA ILE A 363 -15.90 6.14 11.14
C ILE A 363 -15.74 5.88 12.64
N THR A 364 -15.60 6.95 13.42
CA THR A 364 -15.33 6.93 14.86
C THR A 364 -16.32 7.82 15.60
N ALA A 365 -16.85 7.35 16.72
CA ALA A 365 -17.67 8.13 17.64
C ALA A 365 -17.32 7.78 19.09
N GLY A 366 -17.07 8.79 19.93
CA GLY A 366 -16.64 8.55 21.31
C GLY A 366 -16.33 9.82 22.10
N GLU A 367 -15.72 9.65 23.27
CA GLU A 367 -15.12 10.72 24.07
C GLU A 367 -13.61 10.86 23.79
N TYR A 368 -13.09 12.08 23.79
CA TYR A 368 -11.66 12.37 23.68
C TYR A 368 -10.89 11.90 24.93
N ARG A 369 -9.68 11.34 24.74
CA ARG A 369 -8.94 10.65 25.82
C ARG A 369 -7.41 10.80 25.72
N SER A 370 -6.90 12.03 25.86
CA SER A 370 -5.43 12.26 25.89
C SER A 370 -4.70 11.64 27.09
N GLY A 371 -5.34 11.61 28.26
CA GLY A 371 -4.66 11.28 29.52
C GLY A 371 -3.96 12.47 30.19
N ASN A 372 -4.02 13.67 29.61
CA ASN A 372 -3.61 14.91 30.27
C ASN A 372 -4.74 15.39 31.21
N ALA A 373 -4.41 15.73 32.47
CA ALA A 373 -5.35 16.24 33.45
C ALA A 373 -5.81 17.69 33.18
N GLN A 374 -5.16 18.39 32.24
CA GLN A 374 -5.49 19.76 31.80
C GLN A 374 -6.44 19.79 30.58
N GLN A 375 -6.96 18.64 30.17
CA GLN A 375 -7.87 18.51 29.03
C GLN A 375 -9.15 17.78 29.43
N GLU A 376 -10.27 18.32 28.96
CA GLU A 376 -11.60 17.75 29.04
C GLU A 376 -11.75 16.52 28.11
N LYS A 377 -12.87 15.82 28.26
CA LYS A 377 -13.23 14.65 27.45
C LYS A 377 -14.47 14.91 26.59
N PRO A 378 -14.45 15.89 25.67
CA PRO A 378 -15.60 16.16 24.82
C PRO A 378 -15.96 14.95 23.96
N ARG A 379 -17.26 14.79 23.72
CA ARG A 379 -17.80 13.83 22.76
C ARG A 379 -17.55 14.34 21.34
N PHE A 380 -17.15 13.45 20.45
CA PHE A 380 -16.91 13.77 19.05
C PHE A 380 -17.33 12.62 18.13
N PHE A 381 -17.53 12.99 16.86
CA PHE A 381 -17.66 12.13 15.71
C PHE A 381 -16.56 12.48 14.70
N GLN A 382 -15.91 11.49 14.12
CA GLN A 382 -14.94 11.66 13.04
C GLN A 382 -15.24 10.65 11.94
N SER A 383 -15.30 11.10 10.69
CA SER A 383 -15.29 10.19 9.53
C SER A 383 -14.28 10.64 8.49
N THR A 384 -13.49 9.71 7.97
CA THR A 384 -12.52 9.93 6.89
C THR A 384 -12.76 8.93 5.77
N LEU A 385 -12.53 9.38 4.53
CA LEU A 385 -12.69 8.59 3.31
C LEU A 385 -11.57 8.94 2.33
N LEU A 386 -10.91 7.93 1.78
CA LEU A 386 -9.91 8.02 0.73
C LEU A 386 -10.29 7.03 -0.38
N HIS A 387 -10.28 7.45 -1.63
CA HIS A 387 -10.66 6.61 -2.78
C HIS A 387 -9.70 6.81 -3.96
N GLY A 388 -9.15 5.70 -4.45
CA GLY A 388 -8.24 5.67 -5.59
C GLY A 388 -8.98 5.65 -6.92
N LEU A 389 -8.70 6.63 -7.77
CA LEU A 389 -9.33 6.83 -9.08
C LEU A 389 -8.37 6.45 -10.22
N PRO A 390 -8.90 6.24 -11.45
CA PRO A 390 -8.08 5.95 -12.62
C PRO A 390 -7.01 7.00 -12.91
N ALA A 391 -5.99 6.60 -13.69
CA ALA A 391 -4.84 7.44 -14.07
C ALA A 391 -4.05 8.01 -12.86
N GLY A 392 -3.99 7.25 -11.75
CA GLY A 392 -3.17 7.57 -10.58
C GLY A 392 -3.70 8.75 -9.75
N TRP A 393 -4.97 9.09 -9.87
CA TRP A 393 -5.64 10.07 -9.02
C TRP A 393 -6.11 9.46 -7.70
N THR A 394 -6.27 10.30 -6.68
CA THR A 394 -6.90 9.91 -5.41
C THR A 394 -7.69 11.11 -4.90
N ILE A 395 -8.95 10.89 -4.53
CA ILE A 395 -9.75 11.88 -3.81
C ILE A 395 -9.86 11.45 -2.35
N TYR A 396 -9.81 12.41 -1.44
CA TYR A 396 -9.98 12.12 -0.02
C TYR A 396 -10.59 13.31 0.71
N GLY A 397 -11.08 13.04 1.91
CA GLY A 397 -11.61 14.06 2.79
C GLY A 397 -12.14 13.44 4.07
N GLY A 398 -12.73 14.31 4.90
CA GLY A 398 -13.35 13.87 6.13
C GLY A 398 -14.03 15.01 6.87
N THR A 399 -14.69 14.65 7.96
CA THR A 399 -15.26 15.60 8.90
C THR A 399 -14.95 15.19 10.33
N GLN A 400 -14.76 16.18 11.19
CA GLN A 400 -14.73 16.04 12.64
C GLN A 400 -15.81 16.97 13.21
N LEU A 401 -16.69 16.43 14.06
CA LEU A 401 -17.80 17.15 14.67
C LEU A 401 -17.79 16.89 16.17
N ALA A 402 -17.73 17.96 16.95
CA ALA A 402 -17.81 17.96 18.40
C ALA A 402 -18.55 19.23 18.87
N ASP A 403 -18.87 19.29 20.16
CA ASP A 403 -19.64 20.40 20.76
C ASP A 403 -18.97 21.78 20.53
N ARG A 404 -17.64 21.84 20.73
CA ARG A 404 -16.82 23.07 20.63
C ARG A 404 -15.92 23.12 19.38
N TYR A 405 -16.08 22.19 18.44
CA TYR A 405 -15.21 22.08 17.27
C TYR A 405 -15.90 21.42 16.09
N ARG A 406 -15.77 22.01 14.90
CA ARG A 406 -16.18 21.38 13.63
C ARG A 406 -15.09 21.59 12.59
N ALA A 407 -14.75 20.54 11.86
CA ALA A 407 -13.82 20.62 10.74
C ALA A 407 -14.27 19.78 9.55
N PHE A 408 -13.92 20.25 8.36
CA PHE A 408 -14.13 19.59 7.08
C PHE A 408 -12.83 19.64 6.30
N ASN A 409 -12.37 18.49 5.83
CA ASN A 409 -11.21 18.38 4.95
C ASN A 409 -11.65 17.88 3.58
N PHE A 410 -11.07 18.48 2.54
CA PHE A 410 -11.11 17.95 1.18
C PHE A 410 -9.70 17.99 0.58
N GLY A 411 -9.31 16.91 -0.08
CA GLY A 411 -7.99 16.74 -0.65
C GLY A 411 -7.99 15.95 -1.94
N ILE A 412 -7.01 16.28 -2.78
CA ILE A 412 -6.74 15.59 -4.04
C ILE A 412 -5.27 15.17 -4.07
N GLY A 413 -5.01 14.00 -4.66
CA GLY A 413 -3.68 13.46 -4.88
C GLY A 413 -3.55 12.95 -6.31
N LYS A 414 -2.34 13.05 -6.86
CA LYS A 414 -2.00 12.48 -8.17
C LYS A 414 -0.56 11.97 -8.19
N ASN A 415 -0.36 10.74 -8.68
CA ASN A 415 0.92 10.36 -9.25
C ASN A 415 1.06 11.02 -10.63
N MET A 416 1.88 12.08 -10.73
CA MET A 416 2.18 12.79 -11.98
C MET A 416 3.35 12.12 -12.74
N GLY A 417 3.85 11.00 -12.23
CA GLY A 417 4.86 10.17 -12.86
C GLY A 417 6.23 10.83 -12.96
N ALA A 418 6.59 11.32 -14.15
CA ALA A 418 7.89 11.95 -14.41
C ALA A 418 8.14 13.14 -13.46
N LEU A 419 7.10 13.92 -13.16
CA LEU A 419 7.16 15.05 -12.22
C LEU A 419 7.08 14.65 -10.73
N GLY A 420 6.81 13.38 -10.42
CA GLY A 420 6.62 12.87 -9.06
C GLY A 420 5.15 12.73 -8.65
N ALA A 421 4.92 12.45 -7.37
CA ALA A 421 3.59 12.40 -6.78
C ALA A 421 3.35 13.63 -5.91
N LEU A 422 2.15 14.20 -5.99
CA LEU A 422 1.72 15.37 -5.24
C LEU A 422 0.34 15.10 -4.62
N SER A 423 0.15 15.50 -3.37
CA SER A 423 -1.19 15.68 -2.80
C SER A 423 -1.33 17.06 -2.17
N VAL A 424 -2.53 17.62 -2.29
CA VAL A 424 -2.92 18.90 -1.71
C VAL A 424 -4.26 18.71 -1.00
N ASP A 425 -4.35 19.12 0.25
CA ASP A 425 -5.59 19.13 1.01
C ASP A 425 -5.79 20.44 1.77
N MET A 426 -7.07 20.75 2.01
CA MET A 426 -7.52 21.93 2.70
C MET A 426 -8.51 21.53 3.80
N THR A 427 -8.20 21.95 5.03
CA THR A 427 -9.06 21.79 6.20
C THR A 427 -9.65 23.13 6.58
N GLN A 428 -10.97 23.28 6.51
CA GLN A 428 -11.72 24.33 7.20
C GLN A 428 -11.98 23.85 8.63
N ALA A 429 -11.70 24.69 9.63
CA ALA A 429 -12.05 24.45 11.03
C ALA A 429 -12.77 25.69 11.59
N ASN A 430 -13.83 25.46 12.37
CA ASN A 430 -14.48 26.44 13.22
C ASN A 430 -14.43 25.88 14.65
N SER A 431 -13.89 26.67 15.57
CA SER A 431 -13.42 26.23 16.88
C SER A 431 -13.85 27.21 17.97
N THR A 432 -14.19 26.70 19.14
CA THR A 432 -14.49 27.51 20.33
C THR A 432 -13.47 27.20 21.42
N LEU A 433 -12.58 28.15 21.69
CA LEU A 433 -11.47 27.99 22.62
C LEU A 433 -11.96 28.01 24.09
N PRO A 434 -11.12 27.66 25.09
CA PRO A 434 -11.55 27.53 26.48
C PRO A 434 -12.01 28.83 27.17
N ASP A 435 -11.83 29.99 26.52
CA ASP A 435 -12.34 31.30 26.93
C ASP A 435 -13.67 31.69 26.23
N ASP A 436 -14.35 30.71 25.62
CA ASP A 436 -15.55 30.85 24.80
C ASP A 436 -15.39 31.71 23.53
N SER A 437 -14.16 32.09 23.16
CA SER A 437 -13.90 32.80 21.89
C SER A 437 -14.04 31.85 20.69
N GLN A 438 -14.73 32.32 19.65
CA GLN A 438 -14.92 31.59 18.39
C GLN A 438 -13.87 31.99 17.35
N HIS A 439 -13.27 31.00 16.70
CA HIS A 439 -12.24 31.18 15.67
C HIS A 439 -12.53 30.32 14.44
N ASP A 440 -12.61 30.98 13.29
CA ASP A 440 -12.63 30.37 11.97
C ASP A 440 -11.23 30.34 11.37
N GLY A 441 -10.82 29.19 10.85
CA GLY A 441 -9.50 29.03 10.27
C GLY A 441 -9.40 27.97 9.20
N GLN A 442 -8.43 28.16 8.33
CA GLN A 442 -8.07 27.24 7.26
C GLN A 442 -6.64 26.74 7.44
N SER A 443 -6.42 25.48 7.08
CA SER A 443 -5.09 24.87 6.99
C SER A 443 -4.96 24.15 5.64
N VAL A 444 -3.96 24.52 4.84
CA VAL A 444 -3.65 23.87 3.57
C VAL A 444 -2.36 23.08 3.73
N ARG A 445 -2.34 21.83 3.27
CA ARG A 445 -1.18 20.94 3.30
C ARG A 445 -0.83 20.47 1.90
N PHE A 446 0.45 20.56 1.57
CA PHE A 446 1.07 20.06 0.35
C PHE A 446 2.03 18.93 0.74
N LEU A 447 1.98 17.79 0.05
CA LEU A 447 2.91 16.68 0.22
C LEU A 447 3.41 16.25 -1.15
N TYR A 448 4.72 16.19 -1.33
CA TYR A 448 5.38 15.82 -2.58
C TYR A 448 6.43 14.72 -2.36
N ASN A 449 6.53 13.80 -3.32
CA ASN A 449 7.49 12.68 -3.34
C ASN A 449 8.00 12.46 -4.77
N LYS A 450 9.30 12.18 -4.94
CA LYS A 450 9.89 11.79 -6.23
C LYS A 450 11.16 10.96 -6.04
N SER A 451 11.23 9.80 -6.69
CA SER A 451 12.51 9.11 -6.94
C SER A 451 13.10 9.50 -8.30
N LEU A 452 14.39 9.81 -8.32
CA LEU A 452 15.23 10.11 -9.49
C LEU A 452 16.37 9.08 -9.52
N ASN A 453 16.07 7.86 -9.96
CA ASN A 453 17.02 6.75 -9.92
C ASN A 453 18.31 7.02 -10.72
N GLU A 454 18.22 7.73 -11.85
CA GLU A 454 19.37 8.04 -12.73
C GLU A 454 20.47 8.84 -12.01
N SER A 455 20.09 9.79 -11.15
CA SER A 455 21.01 10.56 -10.31
C SER A 455 21.23 9.94 -8.94
N GLY A 456 20.55 8.84 -8.60
CA GLY A 456 20.52 8.26 -7.25
C GLY A 456 19.82 9.13 -6.20
N THR A 457 19.03 10.13 -6.60
CA THR A 457 18.35 11.07 -5.69
C THR A 457 16.94 10.58 -5.38
N ASN A 458 16.60 10.39 -4.11
CA ASN A 458 15.26 10.04 -3.67
C ASN A 458 14.72 11.12 -2.71
N ILE A 459 13.79 11.92 -3.21
CA ILE A 459 13.04 12.94 -2.46
C ILE A 459 11.85 12.23 -1.82
N GLN A 460 12.10 11.65 -0.63
CA GLN A 460 11.13 10.83 0.08
C GLN A 460 9.90 11.64 0.50
N LEU A 461 10.11 12.87 1.00
CA LEU A 461 9.03 13.77 1.37
C LEU A 461 9.46 15.25 1.31
N VAL A 462 8.67 16.07 0.63
CA VAL A 462 8.59 17.52 0.84
C VAL A 462 7.18 17.83 1.31
N GLY A 463 7.03 18.16 2.58
CA GLY A 463 5.75 18.50 3.19
C GLY A 463 5.71 19.98 3.57
N TYR A 464 4.67 20.70 3.18
CA TYR A 464 4.43 22.07 3.64
C TYR A 464 2.98 22.24 4.09
N ARG A 465 2.77 22.58 5.36
CA ARG A 465 1.46 22.91 5.92
C ARG A 465 1.45 24.38 6.31
N TYR A 466 0.44 25.12 5.85
CA TYR A 466 0.19 26.51 6.24
C TYR A 466 -1.18 26.61 6.88
N SER A 467 -1.26 27.28 8.03
CA SER A 467 -2.45 27.44 8.84
C SER A 467 -2.67 28.93 9.17
N THR A 468 -3.87 29.42 8.91
CA THR A 468 -4.30 30.79 9.26
C THR A 468 -4.32 31.01 10.77
N SER A 469 -4.35 32.28 11.22
CA SER A 469 -4.31 32.62 12.64
C SER A 469 -5.52 32.13 13.45
N GLY A 470 -6.68 31.93 12.84
CA GLY A 470 -7.85 31.33 13.49
C GLY A 470 -7.92 29.80 13.39
N TYR A 471 -6.89 29.13 12.84
CA TYR A 471 -6.89 27.68 12.71
C TYR A 471 -6.42 27.00 14.00
N PHE A 472 -7.26 26.09 14.50
CA PHE A 472 -6.98 25.24 15.64
C PHE A 472 -7.30 23.79 15.28
N ASN A 473 -6.62 22.84 15.94
CA ASN A 473 -6.96 21.43 15.86
C ASN A 473 -8.03 21.08 16.91
N PHE A 474 -8.70 19.93 16.76
CA PHE A 474 -9.65 19.44 17.77
C PHE A 474 -9.05 19.41 19.18
N ALA A 475 -7.84 18.86 19.32
CA ALA A 475 -7.12 18.77 20.59
C ALA A 475 -6.90 20.13 21.29
N ASP A 476 -6.77 21.22 20.53
CA ASP A 476 -6.58 22.57 21.08
C ASP A 476 -7.86 23.09 21.77
N THR A 477 -9.04 22.67 21.31
CA THR A 477 -10.33 22.98 21.95
C THR A 477 -10.65 22.15 23.19
N THR A 478 -9.82 21.14 23.50
CA THR A 478 -10.05 20.24 24.66
C THR A 478 -9.43 20.75 25.96
N TYR A 479 -8.53 21.74 25.93
CA TYR A 479 -7.90 22.27 27.14
C TYR A 479 -8.90 22.98 28.06
N SER A 480 -8.71 22.92 29.36
CA SER A 480 -9.58 23.64 30.32
C SER A 480 -9.21 25.13 30.48
N ARG A 481 -8.11 25.60 29.88
CA ARG A 481 -7.59 26.99 29.99
C ARG A 481 -6.87 27.42 28.71
N MET A 482 -6.74 28.72 28.47
CA MET A 482 -6.05 29.29 27.29
C MET A 482 -4.52 29.13 27.31
N ASN A 483 -3.92 29.03 28.49
CA ASN A 483 -2.51 28.72 28.67
C ASN A 483 -2.32 27.84 29.90
N GLY A 484 -1.22 27.08 29.90
CA GLY A 484 -0.88 26.19 30.99
C GLY A 484 0.50 25.59 30.83
N TYR A 485 0.96 25.02 31.93
CA TYR A 485 2.20 24.27 32.02
C TYR A 485 1.99 23.15 33.01
N ASN A 486 2.52 21.96 32.72
CA ASN A 486 2.66 20.94 33.75
C ASN A 486 3.85 21.33 34.63
N ILE A 487 3.63 21.43 35.95
CA ILE A 487 4.69 21.20 36.91
C ILE A 487 4.38 19.86 37.59
N GLU A 488 5.20 18.85 37.36
CA GLU A 488 5.35 17.79 38.36
C GLU A 488 6.26 18.31 39.48
N THR A 489 5.69 19.04 40.45
CA THR A 489 6.30 19.22 41.77
C THR A 489 5.74 18.20 42.74
N GLN A 490 6.57 17.72 43.67
CA GLN A 490 6.16 16.72 44.65
C GLN A 490 5.33 17.30 45.80
N ASP A 491 5.44 18.61 46.07
CA ASP A 491 5.00 19.23 47.34
C ASP A 491 4.22 20.56 47.18
N GLY A 492 3.26 20.62 46.25
CA GLY A 492 2.36 21.77 46.11
C GLY A 492 2.96 23.02 45.45
N VAL A 493 2.33 24.18 45.68
CA VAL A 493 2.58 25.42 44.91
C VAL A 493 3.80 26.19 45.45
N ILE A 494 4.93 26.06 44.76
CA ILE A 494 6.11 26.93 44.93
C ILE A 494 6.57 27.41 43.55
N GLN A 495 6.79 28.72 43.39
CA GLN A 495 7.38 29.27 42.16
C GLN A 495 8.87 28.91 42.06
N VAL A 496 9.17 27.78 41.43
CA VAL A 496 10.50 27.46 40.91
C VAL A 496 10.46 27.72 39.40
N LYS A 497 11.46 28.41 38.82
CA LYS A 497 11.59 28.55 37.36
C LYS A 497 11.66 27.15 36.72
N PRO A 498 10.63 26.67 36.00
CA PRO A 498 10.65 25.31 35.48
C PRO A 498 11.61 25.23 34.29
N LYS A 499 12.24 24.05 34.12
CA LYS A 499 12.60 23.65 32.75
C LYS A 499 11.30 23.32 32.05
N PHE A 500 11.00 24.02 30.96
CA PHE A 500 9.74 23.86 30.24
C PHE A 500 9.62 22.48 29.62
N THR A 501 8.74 21.67 30.18
CA THR A 501 8.16 20.46 29.61
C THR A 501 6.65 20.63 29.69
N ASP A 502 5.93 20.37 28.59
CA ASP A 502 4.48 20.54 28.45
C ASP A 502 3.94 21.96 28.74
N TYR A 503 4.60 23.00 28.22
CA TYR A 503 3.98 24.33 28.10
C TYR A 503 3.08 24.38 26.86
N TYR A 504 1.83 24.79 27.03
CA TYR A 504 0.91 25.07 25.93
C TYR A 504 0.31 26.48 26.07
N ASN A 505 0.08 27.13 24.93
CA ASN A 505 -0.54 28.44 24.87
C ASN A 505 -1.27 28.61 23.55
N LEU A 506 -2.58 28.77 23.61
CA LEU A 506 -3.46 28.81 22.44
C LEU A 506 -3.37 30.15 21.68
N ALA A 507 -2.80 31.21 22.27
CA ALA A 507 -2.51 32.47 21.57
C ALA A 507 -1.30 32.38 20.63
N TYR A 508 -0.47 31.34 20.74
CA TYR A 508 0.67 31.08 19.84
C TYR A 508 0.42 29.78 19.06
N ASN A 509 -0.66 29.75 18.27
CA ASN A 509 -0.96 28.60 17.42
C ASN A 509 0.02 28.46 16.25
N LYS A 510 0.08 27.25 15.70
CA LYS A 510 1.02 26.84 14.65
C LYS A 510 0.66 27.52 13.32
N ARG A 511 1.60 28.25 12.73
CA ARG A 511 1.43 29.00 11.48
C ARG A 511 1.86 28.21 10.24
N GLY A 512 3.11 27.77 10.21
CA GLY A 512 3.69 27.13 9.02
C GLY A 512 4.64 26.02 9.43
N LYS A 513 4.52 24.86 8.81
CA LYS A 513 5.41 23.71 9.01
C LYS A 513 5.97 23.25 7.67
N LEU A 514 7.27 23.42 7.49
CA LEU A 514 8.02 22.74 6.43
C LEU A 514 8.58 21.42 7.00
N GLN A 515 8.55 20.36 6.19
CA GLN A 515 9.19 19.08 6.43
C GLN A 515 9.92 18.66 5.15
N LEU A 516 11.15 18.19 5.29
CA LEU A 516 11.99 17.74 4.20
C LEU A 516 12.67 16.43 4.59
N THR A 517 12.64 15.45 3.68
CA THR A 517 13.43 14.22 3.78
C THR A 517 13.92 13.85 2.38
N VAL A 518 15.24 13.87 2.19
CA VAL A 518 15.93 13.55 0.94
C VAL A 518 17.06 12.58 1.23
N THR A 519 17.19 11.58 0.38
CA THR A 519 18.32 10.64 0.38
C THR A 519 19.01 10.69 -0.97
N GLN A 520 20.34 10.64 -0.98
CA GLN A 520 21.18 10.71 -2.17
C GLN A 520 22.17 9.55 -2.11
N GLN A 521 22.05 8.60 -3.04
CA GLN A 521 23.03 7.56 -3.23
C GLN A 521 24.30 8.16 -3.86
N LEU A 522 25.46 7.87 -3.28
CA LEU A 522 26.76 8.36 -3.74
C LEU A 522 27.60 7.15 -4.17
N GLY A 523 27.51 6.81 -5.46
CA GLY A 523 28.14 5.60 -6.00
C GLY A 523 27.46 4.32 -5.51
N ARG A 524 28.24 3.27 -5.24
CA ARG A 524 27.73 1.95 -4.81
C ARG A 524 27.74 1.72 -3.30
N THR A 525 28.54 2.49 -2.56
CA THR A 525 28.92 2.21 -1.18
C THR A 525 28.47 3.28 -0.19
N SER A 526 28.14 4.49 -0.65
CA SER A 526 27.79 5.61 0.20
C SER A 526 26.35 6.09 -0.02
N THR A 527 25.71 6.58 1.04
CA THR A 527 24.39 7.21 1.02
C THR A 527 24.39 8.41 1.96
N LEU A 528 24.09 9.58 1.42
CA LEU A 528 23.81 10.81 2.16
C LEU A 528 22.31 10.87 2.45
N TYR A 529 21.93 11.11 3.70
CA TYR A 529 20.57 11.45 4.09
C TYR A 529 20.51 12.87 4.65
N LEU A 530 19.43 13.57 4.34
CA LEU A 530 19.11 14.91 4.81
C LEU A 530 17.65 14.91 5.25
N SER A 531 17.38 15.32 6.49
CA SER A 531 16.02 15.52 6.97
C SER A 531 15.92 16.79 7.82
N GLY A 532 14.72 17.36 7.89
CA GLY A 532 14.51 18.54 8.72
C GLY A 532 13.06 18.98 8.77
N SER A 533 12.77 19.83 9.75
CA SER A 533 11.51 20.55 9.84
C SER A 533 11.70 21.96 10.41
N HIS A 534 10.84 22.87 9.99
CA HIS A 534 10.85 24.27 10.40
C HIS A 534 9.41 24.71 10.70
N GLN A 535 9.14 25.00 11.97
CA GLN A 535 7.81 25.30 12.51
C GLN A 535 7.76 26.77 12.95
N THR A 536 6.88 27.55 12.33
CA THR A 536 6.58 28.93 12.76
C THR A 536 5.25 29.01 13.50
N TYR A 537 5.09 30.07 14.28
CA TYR A 537 3.93 30.34 15.12
C TYR A 537 3.35 31.72 14.79
N TRP A 538 2.05 31.92 15.07
CA TRP A 538 1.47 33.26 15.08
C TRP A 538 1.83 34.00 16.37
N GLY A 539 1.77 35.33 16.36
CA GLY A 539 2.04 36.18 17.54
C GLY A 539 3.49 36.27 18.02
N THR A 540 4.42 35.47 17.49
CA THR A 540 5.85 35.47 17.87
C THR A 540 6.77 35.25 16.67
N SER A 541 8.02 35.72 16.78
CA SER A 541 9.11 35.41 15.84
C SER A 541 9.91 34.16 16.23
N ASN A 542 9.49 33.45 17.30
CA ASN A 542 10.07 32.17 17.70
C ASN A 542 9.72 31.05 16.71
N VAL A 543 10.62 30.09 16.57
CA VAL A 543 10.58 29.02 15.56
C VAL A 543 11.16 27.75 16.18
N ASP A 544 10.56 26.59 15.91
CA ASP A 544 11.25 25.31 16.09
C ASP A 544 12.01 24.96 14.81
N GLU A 545 13.31 24.69 14.95
CA GLU A 545 14.18 24.22 13.87
C GLU A 545 14.70 22.83 14.26
N GLN A 546 14.43 21.83 13.42
CA GLN A 546 15.09 20.53 13.48
C GLN A 546 15.78 20.27 12.15
N PHE A 547 17.05 19.86 12.17
CA PHE A 547 17.78 19.45 10.99
C PHE A 547 18.69 18.28 11.34
N GLN A 548 18.77 17.29 10.46
CA GLN A 548 19.69 16.16 10.55
C GLN A 548 20.29 15.89 9.18
N ALA A 549 21.60 15.71 9.13
CA ALA A 549 22.33 15.28 7.96
C ALA A 549 23.20 14.10 8.34
N GLY A 550 23.39 13.12 7.46
CA GLY A 550 24.39 12.09 7.70
C GLY A 550 24.81 11.34 6.46
N LEU A 551 26.05 10.88 6.47
CA LEU A 551 26.69 10.12 5.41
C LEU A 551 27.02 8.73 5.96
N ASN A 552 26.36 7.72 5.41
CA ASN A 552 26.65 6.32 5.66
C ASN A 552 27.53 5.80 4.52
N THR A 553 28.61 5.09 4.83
CA THR A 553 29.51 4.49 3.85
C THR A 553 29.88 3.07 4.29
N ALA A 554 29.49 2.08 3.49
CA ALA A 554 29.92 0.70 3.64
C ALA A 554 31.23 0.47 2.87
N PHE A 555 32.33 0.27 3.58
CA PHE A 555 33.60 -0.15 3.03
C PHE A 555 33.79 -1.64 3.34
N GLU A 556 33.56 -2.49 2.33
CA GLU A 556 33.46 -3.94 2.50
C GLU A 556 32.43 -4.27 3.61
N ASP A 557 32.84 -4.90 4.71
CA ASP A 557 31.97 -5.22 5.85
C ASP A 557 31.84 -4.07 6.87
N ILE A 558 32.70 -3.05 6.78
CA ILE A 558 32.79 -1.96 7.76
C ILE A 558 31.79 -0.85 7.40
N ASN A 559 30.90 -0.49 8.32
CA ASN A 559 29.98 0.63 8.14
C ASN A 559 30.47 1.87 8.89
N TRP A 560 30.64 2.97 8.16
CA TRP A 560 31.00 4.31 8.67
C TRP A 560 29.79 5.23 8.58
N THR A 561 29.29 5.69 9.73
CA THR A 561 28.19 6.65 9.83
C THR A 561 28.71 7.96 10.40
N LEU A 562 28.76 9.02 9.59
CA LEU A 562 28.95 10.39 10.08
C LEU A 562 27.58 11.09 10.09
N SER A 563 27.18 11.66 11.21
CA SER A 563 25.89 12.34 11.37
C SER A 563 26.04 13.67 12.11
N TYR A 564 25.21 14.64 11.74
CA TYR A 564 25.07 15.93 12.36
C TYR A 564 23.58 16.19 12.62
N SER A 565 23.24 16.64 13.82
CA SER A 565 21.90 17.09 14.17
C SER A 565 21.93 18.46 14.83
N LEU A 566 20.86 19.21 14.59
CA LEU A 566 20.56 20.51 15.15
C LEU A 566 19.10 20.50 15.58
N THR A 567 18.85 20.85 16.84
CA THR A 567 17.52 21.11 17.39
C THR A 567 17.48 22.45 18.12
N LYS A 568 16.43 23.22 17.87
CA LYS A 568 16.14 24.48 18.53
C LYS A 568 14.63 24.54 18.75
N ASN A 569 14.22 24.74 19.99
CA ASN A 569 12.81 24.85 20.36
C ASN A 569 12.43 26.32 20.55
N ALA A 570 11.23 26.71 20.12
CA ALA A 570 10.69 28.07 20.19
C ALA A 570 10.68 28.65 21.61
N TRP A 571 10.56 27.79 22.63
CA TRP A 571 10.45 28.16 24.05
C TRP A 571 11.76 27.97 24.84
N GLN A 572 12.87 27.61 24.17
CA GLN A 572 14.19 27.45 24.80
C GLN A 572 15.22 28.33 24.09
N LYS A 573 16.01 29.10 24.86
CA LYS A 573 17.13 29.85 24.31
C LYS A 573 18.34 28.91 24.13
N GLY A 574 18.85 28.84 22.90
CA GLY A 574 20.02 28.03 22.55
C GLY A 574 19.79 27.25 21.25
N ARG A 575 20.83 26.56 20.80
CA ARG A 575 20.77 25.55 19.75
C ARG A 575 21.47 24.32 20.32
N ASP A 576 20.75 23.21 20.42
CA ASP A 576 21.30 21.94 20.85
C ASP A 576 21.80 21.23 19.57
N GLN A 577 23.11 21.02 19.49
CA GLN A 577 23.80 20.48 18.33
C GLN A 577 24.50 19.18 18.71
N MET A 578 24.66 18.27 17.75
CA MET A 578 25.47 17.07 17.93
C MET A 578 26.11 16.68 16.60
N LEU A 579 27.43 16.59 16.59
CA LEU A 579 28.19 15.90 15.54
C LEU A 579 28.59 14.52 16.09
N ALA A 580 28.26 13.45 15.39
CA ALA A 580 28.57 12.08 15.81
C ALA A 580 29.15 11.24 14.66
N LEU A 581 30.24 10.53 14.94
CA LEU A 581 30.87 9.54 14.08
C LEU A 581 30.71 8.16 14.73
N ASN A 582 30.18 7.20 13.99
CA ASN A 582 30.10 5.79 14.37
C ASN A 582 30.83 4.94 13.32
N VAL A 583 31.57 3.94 13.79
CA VAL A 583 32.20 2.90 13.00
C VAL A 583 31.73 1.57 13.55
N ASN A 584 31.27 0.68 12.68
CA ASN A 584 30.84 -0.67 13.01
C ASN A 584 31.64 -1.69 12.19
N ILE A 585 32.26 -2.65 12.86
CA ILE A 585 33.15 -3.67 12.28
C ILE A 585 32.61 -5.05 12.70
N PRO A 586 31.84 -5.73 11.85
CA PRO A 586 31.43 -7.12 12.05
C PRO A 586 32.62 -8.06 11.87
N PHE A 587 32.84 -8.97 12.81
CA PHE A 587 33.89 -10.00 12.68
C PHE A 587 33.45 -11.22 11.86
N SER A 588 32.20 -11.23 11.37
CA SER A 588 31.56 -12.35 10.68
C SER A 588 32.24 -12.78 9.37
N HIS A 589 32.87 -11.83 8.68
CA HIS A 589 33.62 -12.01 7.42
C HIS A 589 35.15 -12.04 7.63
N TRP A 590 35.61 -11.72 8.84
CA TRP A 590 37.03 -11.68 9.21
C TRP A 590 37.55 -13.05 9.67
N LEU A 591 36.65 -14.02 9.76
CA LEU A 591 36.90 -15.44 9.98
C LEU A 591 36.37 -16.22 8.79
N ARG A 592 36.83 -17.47 8.60
CA ARG A 592 36.27 -18.34 7.57
C ARG A 592 34.76 -18.53 7.78
N SER A 593 34.00 -18.63 6.70
CA SER A 593 32.54 -18.79 6.72
C SER A 593 32.05 -20.08 7.38
N ASP A 594 32.93 -21.06 7.57
CA ASP A 594 32.71 -22.33 8.28
C ASP A 594 33.17 -22.31 9.75
N SER A 595 33.69 -21.17 10.23
CA SER A 595 34.23 -21.02 11.58
C SER A 595 33.15 -21.21 12.64
N LYS A 596 33.39 -22.18 13.54
CA LYS A 596 32.59 -22.44 14.75
C LYS A 596 32.92 -21.49 15.92
N SER A 597 33.74 -20.47 15.68
CA SER A 597 34.12 -19.50 16.70
C SER A 597 32.98 -18.50 16.94
N GLN A 598 32.56 -18.35 18.20
CA GLN A 598 31.52 -17.39 18.61
C GLN A 598 31.86 -15.94 18.24
N TRP A 599 33.13 -15.62 18.04
CA TRP A 599 33.56 -14.31 17.51
C TRP A 599 32.95 -13.97 16.14
N ARG A 600 32.53 -14.96 15.34
CA ARG A 600 31.82 -14.72 14.07
C ARG A 600 30.45 -14.04 14.29
N HIS A 601 29.86 -14.18 15.48
CA HIS A 601 28.58 -13.57 15.87
C HIS A 601 28.76 -12.27 16.66
N ALA A 602 29.97 -11.68 16.63
CA ALA A 602 30.31 -10.45 17.32
C ALA A 602 30.68 -9.31 16.36
N SER A 603 30.44 -8.08 16.79
CA SER A 603 30.80 -6.84 16.10
C SER A 603 31.43 -5.86 17.08
N ALA A 604 32.48 -5.16 16.66
CA ALA A 604 33.02 -4.02 17.39
C ALA A 604 32.36 -2.73 16.89
N SER A 605 32.02 -1.82 17.80
CA SER A 605 31.62 -0.47 17.44
C SER A 605 32.43 0.58 18.21
N TYR A 606 32.88 1.59 17.48
CA TYR A 606 33.46 2.81 18.03
C TYR A 606 32.56 4.00 17.68
N SER A 607 32.21 4.79 18.68
CA SER A 607 31.38 5.99 18.53
C SER A 607 32.04 7.18 19.20
N MET A 608 32.00 8.33 18.53
CA MET A 608 32.45 9.61 19.06
C MET A 608 31.36 10.65 18.80
N SER A 609 31.02 11.45 19.79
CA SER A 609 30.06 12.55 19.64
C SER A 609 30.52 13.82 20.33
N HIS A 610 30.19 14.97 19.74
CA HIS A 610 30.60 16.29 20.19
C HIS A 610 29.45 17.29 20.03
N ASP A 611 29.09 17.99 21.11
CA ASP A 611 27.91 18.89 21.13
C ASP A 611 28.15 20.28 20.49
N LEU A 612 29.36 20.49 19.94
CA LEU A 612 29.86 21.75 19.39
C LEU A 612 29.90 22.92 20.41
N ASN A 613 29.66 22.63 21.69
CA ASN A 613 29.64 23.56 22.82
C ASN A 613 30.65 23.13 23.92
N GLY A 614 31.65 22.33 23.54
CA GLY A 614 32.77 21.92 24.38
C GLY A 614 32.59 20.63 25.16
N ARG A 615 31.49 19.87 24.96
CA ARG A 615 31.33 18.51 25.49
C ARG A 615 31.61 17.48 24.40
N MET A 616 32.49 16.55 24.72
CA MET A 616 32.88 15.41 23.89
C MET A 616 32.63 14.11 24.64
N THR A 617 32.16 13.09 23.94
CA THR A 617 32.10 11.72 24.46
C THR A 617 32.64 10.74 23.42
N ASN A 618 33.41 9.75 23.85
CA ASN A 618 33.81 8.62 23.03
C ASN A 618 33.47 7.30 23.73
N LEU A 619 33.15 6.29 22.93
CA LEU A 619 32.64 4.99 23.38
C LEU A 619 33.18 3.90 22.45
N ALA A 620 33.82 2.89 23.01
CA ALA A 620 34.24 1.68 22.32
C ALA A 620 33.52 0.48 22.95
N GLY A 621 33.00 -0.42 22.13
CA GLY A 621 32.32 -1.62 22.62
C GLY A 621 32.33 -2.78 21.66
N VAL A 622 32.03 -3.96 22.20
CA VAL A 622 31.82 -5.20 21.45
C VAL A 622 30.47 -5.77 21.88
N TYR A 623 29.65 -6.14 20.90
CA TYR A 623 28.34 -6.73 21.09
C TYR A 623 28.16 -7.93 20.16
N GLY A 624 27.24 -8.83 20.50
CA GLY A 624 27.03 -10.05 19.73
C GLY A 624 26.06 -11.01 20.40
N THR A 625 25.99 -12.23 19.87
CA THR A 625 25.21 -13.34 20.43
C THR A 625 26.12 -14.47 20.90
N LEU A 626 25.60 -15.28 21.82
CA LEU A 626 26.25 -16.43 22.44
C LEU A 626 25.24 -17.59 22.61
N LEU A 627 25.77 -18.76 22.98
CA LEU A 627 25.09 -20.06 23.03
C LEU A 627 24.76 -20.62 21.63
N GLU A 628 24.49 -21.92 21.54
CA GLU A 628 24.29 -22.63 20.26
C GLU A 628 23.18 -21.99 19.42
N ASP A 629 22.03 -21.71 20.04
CA ASP A 629 20.86 -21.10 19.40
C ASP A 629 20.95 -19.56 19.26
N ASN A 630 22.08 -18.93 19.64
CA ASN A 630 22.25 -17.47 19.69
C ASN A 630 21.27 -16.71 20.62
N ASN A 631 20.60 -17.41 21.54
CA ASN A 631 19.57 -16.85 22.43
C ASN A 631 20.11 -15.84 23.47
N LEU A 632 21.42 -15.78 23.72
CA LEU A 632 22.02 -14.82 24.65
C LEU A 632 22.69 -13.67 23.91
N SER A 633 22.04 -12.50 23.91
CA SER A 633 22.64 -11.26 23.39
C SER A 633 23.46 -10.55 24.47
N TYR A 634 24.66 -10.08 24.11
CA TYR A 634 25.52 -9.27 25.00
C TYR A 634 25.96 -7.96 24.33
N SER A 635 26.23 -6.95 25.15
CA SER A 635 26.87 -5.71 24.73
C SER A 635 27.74 -5.18 25.87
N VAL A 636 29.04 -5.02 25.61
CA VAL A 636 30.02 -4.49 26.56
C VAL A 636 30.64 -3.25 25.92
N GLN A 637 30.41 -2.09 26.52
CA GLN A 637 30.88 -0.81 26.01
C GLN A 637 31.46 0.05 27.14
N THR A 638 32.57 0.72 26.86
CA THR A 638 33.28 1.59 27.79
C THR A 638 33.73 2.86 27.07
N GLY A 639 33.83 3.97 27.80
CA GLY A 639 34.01 5.27 27.18
C GLY A 639 34.27 6.38 28.19
N TYR A 640 34.57 7.57 27.67
CA TYR A 640 34.81 8.76 28.45
C TYR A 640 33.94 9.92 27.96
N ALA A 641 33.51 10.76 28.90
CA ALA A 641 32.70 11.94 28.63
C ALA A 641 33.27 13.12 29.40
N GLY A 642 33.65 14.19 28.68
CA GLY A 642 34.28 15.36 29.27
C GLY A 642 33.88 16.65 28.56
N GLY A 643 33.94 17.78 29.27
CA GLY A 643 33.68 19.09 28.69
C GLY A 643 33.45 20.19 29.72
N ARG A 644 33.83 21.42 29.37
CA ARG A 644 33.49 22.62 30.15
C ARG A 644 32.25 23.27 29.53
N ARG A 645 31.15 23.25 30.26
CA ARG A 645 29.98 24.09 29.95
C ARG A 645 30.36 25.54 30.27
N TRP A 646 30.60 26.36 29.25
CA TRP A 646 30.67 27.81 29.44
C TRP A 646 29.27 28.30 29.88
N LYS A 647 29.24 29.24 30.83
CA LYS A 647 28.02 29.71 31.50
C LYS A 647 27.24 30.71 30.66
#